data_AF-A0A371AYL4-F1
#
_entry.id   AF-A0A371AYL4-F1
#
_cell.length_a   1.000
_cell.length_b   1.000
_cell.length_c   1.000
_cell.angle_alpha   90.00
_cell.angle_beta   90.00
_cell.angle_gamma   90.00
#
_symmetry.space_group_name_H-M   'P 1'
#
loop_
_entity.id
_entity.type
_entity.pdbx_description
1 polymer ?
#
loop_
_entity_poly.entity_id
_entity_poly.type
_entity_poly.pdbx_seq_one_letter_code
_entity_poly.pdbx_strand_id
1 'polypeptide(L)'
;MENCIEYSQKYETEKEKILSFWNRLFPEKKENNVLGNLLEKISGKTAEDFLNNYFKEEEVLDEIKQMFSDINKSYYIDILDEILTKQKNRWSFFFKPILLLHMDKIMELVKLGDILENEECFIESVLENIIGKLTALSYRTIIQEINVAKIDERLEGKTSVERGTYYTNKLLKDMQYLKEVYLVYPELYKEMRRTVSYSINYVHEILLNTKKYINELERTLNDGKPLGKINSIILGNGDTHNNGKTVATVKFGQKILMYKPRSFAMERSYDAFLNWVNKRIPDFSPLKSCKTYSIKEAGWMEFVEHKECKTKHEIGEFYLKTGELLCLLYTLNSKDCHCENLIANGKYPIFIDLETLLHTNEYDKEEEYDSVEAYIHNYIQNSVNSVLILPSLLQNFNTNEVMEIGAIGSGKAKKSPFKTQKITNFDSDTISVENVYKEIPESGNYPLYKGEQIGGNGYIGHVKQGFISTYQWILNNKEEYIEKIKELFSNVECRVIYKATNDYTQLMSTSYHPDLLHNKMDRIVYFHRIGILIKNNEKFDEKKIYQTEIEAMLNGDVPSFNIIADSKKATNFKNEVVYDKYKKSIIETVEEKIQKLSAIDLERQAALIYLSYIGCKMKTDLPVKTNTQFTSTGSLDINCDYLKEARIIGEKIIERGFSVTVNNKVENSWICYIGFGDDYYSINPVGWDLYKGNCGIALYFMYLGKTLKEEKYIQYAKDTLNSVERMINLNHVEDIETMGLGVFTGIYSYVFVTHKFIKLNVYNKAELKQVWNYIYKILEFTEVNISKQDRIDILSGISGIMGILISIYDNLDKLYQDVVKNILIKIVNKLKQEAIQISEEEISWTDNGDIGYAHGNAGIMSQLARCYDIIKDPEILIIIHKSLNYERNIRFNKESNMWIIRENTHYYSWCNGIAGLLLSKIILHQSSAKDEKLMGEIKLLINQLKKYGFGNDYSICHGDIGSVSILRYAADFMYDNMLEKQCAYTVNNFVQNHLFGQADSLYALEDWGLMVGSASKGMGLLDEFNHGNIIADLLCLK
;
A
#
# COMPACT_ATOMS: atom_id res chain seq x y z
N MET A 1 47.15 41.57 -13.42
CA MET A 1 47.19 40.09 -13.51
C MET A 1 46.94 39.45 -12.15
N GLU A 2 47.60 39.88 -11.07
CA GLU A 2 47.35 39.34 -9.71
C GLU A 2 45.90 39.52 -9.21
N ASN A 3 45.26 40.68 -9.38
CA ASN A 3 43.84 40.87 -9.05
C ASN A 3 42.88 39.99 -9.89
N CYS A 4 43.27 39.56 -11.10
CA CYS A 4 42.46 38.64 -11.91
C CYS A 4 42.60 37.19 -11.41
N ILE A 5 43.77 36.82 -10.90
CA ILE A 5 44.04 35.49 -10.36
C ILE A 5 43.34 35.32 -9.01
N GLU A 6 43.37 36.34 -8.15
CA GLU A 6 42.72 36.33 -6.83
C GLU A 6 41.19 36.31 -6.95
N TYR A 7 40.63 37.06 -7.91
CA TYR A 7 39.20 37.05 -8.22
C TYR A 7 38.77 35.69 -8.82
N SER A 8 39.57 35.11 -9.73
CA SER A 8 39.33 33.79 -10.30
C SER A 8 39.35 32.69 -9.22
N GLN A 9 40.33 32.71 -8.31
CA GLN A 9 40.44 31.72 -7.23
C GLN A 9 39.28 31.82 -6.23
N LYS A 10 38.85 33.03 -5.86
CA LYS A 10 37.70 33.24 -4.97
C LYS A 10 36.40 32.75 -5.63
N TYR A 11 36.23 33.02 -6.92
CA TYR A 11 35.08 32.58 -7.71
C TYR A 11 35.03 31.04 -7.86
N GLU A 12 36.18 30.41 -8.08
CA GLU A 12 36.31 28.95 -8.15
C GLU A 12 36.00 28.29 -6.80
N THR A 13 36.49 28.88 -5.69
CA THR A 13 36.20 28.44 -4.32
C THR A 13 34.71 28.57 -3.95
N GLU A 14 34.02 29.59 -4.48
CA GLU A 14 32.59 29.81 -4.25
C GLU A 14 31.72 28.84 -5.05
N LYS A 15 32.08 28.57 -6.32
CA LYS A 15 31.46 27.51 -7.13
C LYS A 15 31.53 26.15 -6.43
N GLU A 16 32.68 25.79 -5.88
CA GLU A 16 32.85 24.52 -5.15
C GLU A 16 31.93 24.43 -3.93
N LYS A 17 31.76 25.53 -3.18
CA LYS A 17 30.84 25.57 -2.04
C LYS A 17 29.38 25.39 -2.46
N ILE A 18 28.96 26.04 -3.53
CA ILE A 18 27.59 25.92 -4.08
C ILE A 18 27.35 24.48 -4.56
N LEU A 19 28.26 23.91 -5.35
CA LEU A 19 28.17 22.52 -5.80
C LEU A 19 28.15 21.54 -4.62
N SER A 20 28.96 21.78 -3.59
CA SER A 20 28.95 20.98 -2.37
C SER A 20 27.60 21.06 -1.64
N PHE A 21 27.02 22.26 -1.55
CA PHE A 21 25.67 22.44 -1.01
C PHE A 21 24.62 21.69 -1.84
N TRP A 22 24.61 21.86 -3.16
CA TRP A 22 23.67 21.16 -4.05
C TRP A 22 23.81 19.64 -3.95
N ASN A 23 25.02 19.10 -3.88
CA ASN A 23 25.20 17.65 -3.68
C ASN A 23 24.62 17.16 -2.35
N ARG A 24 24.70 17.96 -1.28
CA ARG A 24 24.09 17.60 0.03
C ARG A 24 22.56 17.52 -0.03
N LEU A 25 21.92 18.14 -1.02
CA LEU A 25 20.47 18.03 -1.25
C LEU A 25 20.07 16.64 -1.80
N PHE A 26 21.02 15.77 -2.15
CA PHE A 26 20.78 14.44 -2.74
C PHE A 26 21.53 13.30 -2.02
N PRO A 27 21.28 13.08 -0.72
CA PRO A 27 22.03 12.11 0.10
C PRO A 27 21.84 10.64 -0.29
N GLU A 28 20.79 10.31 -1.05
CA GLU A 28 20.42 8.93 -1.44
C GLU A 28 21.35 8.33 -2.49
N LYS A 29 22.16 9.15 -3.16
CA LYS A 29 23.01 8.73 -4.27
C LYS A 29 24.45 9.12 -3.99
N LYS A 30 25.18 8.22 -3.30
CA LYS A 30 26.57 8.42 -2.86
C LYS A 30 27.62 8.25 -3.98
N GLU A 31 27.21 7.97 -5.21
CA GLU A 31 28.12 7.81 -6.34
C GLU A 31 28.56 9.16 -6.93
N ASN A 32 29.78 9.22 -7.46
CA ASN A 32 30.30 10.41 -8.12
C ASN A 32 29.47 10.72 -9.40
N ASN A 33 29.11 12.00 -9.59
CA ASN A 33 28.46 12.56 -10.79
C ASN A 33 26.94 12.36 -10.96
N VAL A 34 26.22 11.91 -9.91
CA VAL A 34 24.76 11.66 -9.99
C VAL A 34 23.92 12.94 -10.16
N LEU A 35 24.30 14.04 -9.50
CA LEU A 35 23.59 15.32 -9.64
C LEU A 35 23.60 15.80 -11.10
N GLY A 36 24.76 15.76 -11.77
CA GLY A 36 24.89 16.18 -13.17
C GLY A 36 23.95 15.39 -14.10
N ASN A 37 23.95 14.05 -13.97
CA ASN A 37 23.07 13.18 -14.74
C ASN A 37 21.58 13.47 -14.50
N LEU A 38 21.20 13.74 -13.24
CA LEU A 38 19.81 14.04 -12.89
C LEU A 38 19.36 15.38 -13.48
N LEU A 39 20.19 16.43 -13.36
CA LEU A 39 19.94 17.75 -13.93
C LEU A 39 19.75 17.67 -15.45
N GLU A 40 20.64 16.95 -16.14
CA GLU A 40 20.59 16.79 -17.59
C GLU A 40 19.39 15.96 -18.05
N LYS A 41 19.07 14.87 -17.35
CA LYS A 41 17.91 14.03 -17.65
C LYS A 41 16.60 14.82 -17.55
N ILE A 42 16.43 15.58 -16.47
CA ILE A 42 15.18 16.27 -16.15
C ILE A 42 15.01 17.56 -16.95
N SER A 43 16.06 18.37 -17.02
CA SER A 43 15.99 19.73 -17.57
C SER A 43 16.70 19.91 -18.91
N GLY A 44 17.58 18.97 -19.30
CA GLY A 44 18.49 19.13 -20.43
C GLY A 44 19.62 20.12 -20.19
N LYS A 45 19.87 20.52 -18.93
CA LYS A 45 20.91 21.48 -18.53
C LYS A 45 21.93 20.85 -17.60
N THR A 46 23.17 21.31 -17.70
CA THR A 46 24.29 20.88 -16.87
C THR A 46 24.35 21.66 -15.55
N ALA A 47 25.10 21.16 -14.57
CA ALA A 47 25.34 21.89 -13.32
C ALA A 47 25.99 23.27 -13.57
N GLU A 48 26.85 23.38 -14.59
CA GLU A 48 27.49 24.64 -14.98
C GLU A 48 26.48 25.68 -15.51
N ASP A 49 25.43 25.23 -16.21
CA ASP A 49 24.34 26.12 -16.66
C ASP A 49 23.60 26.76 -15.47
N PHE A 50 23.37 26.00 -14.39
CA PHE A 50 22.75 26.52 -13.19
C PHE A 50 23.69 27.46 -12.42
N LEU A 51 24.98 27.12 -12.29
CA LEU A 51 25.97 27.99 -11.67
C LEU A 51 26.09 29.34 -12.38
N ASN A 52 26.09 29.34 -13.72
CA ASN A 52 26.17 30.58 -14.50
C ASN A 52 24.94 31.49 -14.31
N ASN A 53 23.80 30.95 -13.89
CA ASN A 53 22.62 31.74 -13.56
C ASN A 53 22.58 32.16 -12.08
N TYR A 54 23.21 31.39 -11.18
CA TYR A 54 23.31 31.71 -9.75
C TYR A 54 23.93 33.10 -9.54
N PHE A 55 25.01 33.41 -10.27
CA PHE A 55 25.75 34.68 -10.14
C PHE A 55 25.13 35.88 -10.88
N LYS A 56 23.96 35.73 -11.52
CA LYS A 56 23.29 36.80 -12.28
C LYS A 56 22.13 37.47 -11.54
N GLU A 57 21.75 37.01 -10.35
CA GLU A 57 20.55 37.46 -9.63
C GLU A 57 20.72 38.75 -8.80
N GLU A 58 21.06 39.89 -9.42
CA GLU A 58 21.11 41.20 -8.72
C GLU A 58 19.74 41.93 -8.66
N GLU A 59 18.84 41.68 -9.62
CA GLU A 59 17.61 42.48 -9.83
C GLU A 59 16.61 42.45 -8.65
N VAL A 60 16.54 41.33 -7.91
CA VAL A 60 15.56 41.13 -6.82
C VAL A 60 15.90 41.99 -5.60
N LEU A 61 17.18 42.14 -5.31
CA LEU A 61 17.65 42.91 -4.16
C LEU A 61 17.32 44.38 -4.33
N ASP A 62 17.43 44.89 -5.56
CA ASP A 62 17.05 46.26 -5.89
C ASP A 62 15.53 46.45 -5.85
N GLU A 63 14.76 45.46 -6.30
CA GLU A 63 13.30 45.46 -6.15
C GLU A 63 12.87 45.57 -4.69
N ILE A 64 13.50 44.81 -3.78
CA ILE A 64 13.21 44.86 -2.34
C ILE A 64 13.55 46.25 -1.78
N LYS A 65 14.73 46.80 -2.10
CA LYS A 65 15.12 48.14 -1.63
C LYS A 65 14.12 49.20 -2.10
N GLN A 66 13.68 49.12 -3.35
CA GLN A 66 12.71 50.03 -3.94
C GLN A 66 11.34 49.89 -3.27
N MET A 67 10.85 48.67 -3.06
CA MET A 67 9.58 48.42 -2.36
C MET A 67 9.55 49.10 -0.99
N PHE A 68 10.59 48.92 -0.17
CA PHE A 68 10.68 49.55 1.15
C PHE A 68 10.73 51.09 1.10
N SER A 69 11.26 51.67 0.02
CA SER A 69 11.22 53.13 -0.20
C SER A 69 9.81 53.62 -0.51
N ASP A 70 9.05 52.84 -1.28
CA ASP A 70 7.72 53.22 -1.77
C ASP A 70 6.63 53.04 -0.70
N ILE A 71 6.64 51.92 0.03
CA ILE A 71 5.60 51.61 1.04
C ILE A 71 5.62 52.56 2.25
N ASN A 72 6.76 53.18 2.56
CA ASN A 72 6.85 54.17 3.65
C ASN A 72 5.99 55.42 3.41
N LYS A 73 5.49 55.60 2.18
CA LYS A 73 4.61 56.70 1.78
C LYS A 73 3.15 56.26 1.57
N SER A 74 2.82 55.00 1.90
CA SER A 74 1.48 54.44 1.67
C SER A 74 0.42 55.10 2.58
N TYR A 75 -0.72 55.45 2.01
CA TYR A 75 -1.88 55.99 2.74
C TYR A 75 -2.56 54.93 3.63
N TYR A 76 -2.32 53.64 3.39
CA TYR A 76 -3.00 52.54 4.09
C TYR A 76 -2.29 52.05 5.36
N ILE A 77 -1.21 52.72 5.80
CA ILE A 77 -0.40 52.26 6.94
C ILE A 77 -1.25 52.13 8.21
N ASP A 78 -2.01 53.18 8.57
CA ASP A 78 -2.78 53.20 9.81
C ASP A 78 -3.92 52.18 9.79
N ILE A 79 -4.61 52.06 8.64
CA ILE A 79 -5.71 51.10 8.43
C ILE A 79 -5.17 49.67 8.57
N LEU A 80 -4.05 49.37 7.90
CA LEU A 80 -3.47 48.03 7.96
C LEU A 80 -2.94 47.72 9.37
N ASP A 81 -2.36 48.69 10.08
CA ASP A 81 -1.90 48.49 11.45
C ASP A 81 -3.03 48.17 12.42
N GLU A 82 -4.19 48.81 12.25
CA GLU A 82 -5.40 48.48 13.00
C GLU A 82 -5.83 47.02 12.74
N ILE A 83 -5.91 46.63 11.46
CA ILE A 83 -6.30 45.27 11.07
C ILE A 83 -5.30 44.23 11.60
N LEU A 84 -3.99 44.45 11.40
CA LEU A 84 -2.93 43.53 11.82
C LEU A 84 -2.85 43.37 13.34
N THR A 85 -3.23 44.40 14.11
CA THR A 85 -3.32 44.35 15.58
C THR A 85 -4.50 43.50 16.06
N LYS A 86 -5.60 43.43 15.29
CA LYS A 86 -6.75 42.56 15.57
C LYS A 86 -6.50 41.09 15.22
N GLN A 87 -5.48 40.79 14.41
CA GLN A 87 -5.18 39.42 14.00
C GLN A 87 -4.72 38.54 15.16
N LYS A 88 -5.19 37.28 15.19
CA LYS A 88 -4.74 36.28 16.17
C LYS A 88 -3.29 35.83 15.94
N ASN A 89 -2.80 35.97 14.70
CA ASN A 89 -1.46 35.58 14.32
C ASN A 89 -0.44 36.61 14.80
N ARG A 90 0.42 36.22 15.73
CA ARG A 90 1.45 37.10 16.32
C ARG A 90 2.47 37.61 15.28
N TRP A 91 2.68 36.88 14.19
CA TRP A 91 3.63 37.27 13.14
C TRP A 91 3.01 38.14 12.04
N SER A 92 1.77 38.60 12.19
CA SER A 92 1.04 39.38 11.18
C SER A 92 1.85 40.58 10.64
N PHE A 93 2.60 41.27 11.52
CA PHE A 93 3.42 42.43 11.15
C PHE A 93 4.63 42.09 10.26
N PHE A 94 5.12 40.85 10.27
CA PHE A 94 6.17 40.41 9.34
C PHE A 94 5.72 40.59 7.88
N PHE A 95 4.43 40.41 7.60
CA PHE A 95 3.85 40.50 6.26
C PHE A 95 3.46 41.92 5.83
N LYS A 96 3.53 42.90 6.75
CA LYS A 96 3.09 44.29 6.52
C LYS A 96 3.67 44.89 5.23
N PRO A 97 4.98 44.78 4.92
CA PRO A 97 5.53 45.37 3.70
C PRO A 97 4.87 44.88 2.42
N ILE A 98 4.62 43.57 2.34
CA ILE A 98 4.01 42.95 1.15
C ILE A 98 2.52 43.29 1.09
N LEU A 99 1.81 43.26 2.21
CA LEU A 99 0.39 43.62 2.22
C LEU A 99 0.19 45.07 1.77
N LEU A 100 1.03 46.01 2.22
CA LEU A 100 1.00 47.42 1.78
C LEU A 100 1.15 47.58 0.26
N LEU A 101 2.03 46.79 -0.37
CA LEU A 101 2.22 46.80 -1.83
C LEU A 101 0.94 46.44 -2.60
N HIS A 102 0.03 45.69 -1.97
CA HIS A 102 -1.19 45.17 -2.59
C HIS A 102 -2.48 45.82 -2.06
N MET A 103 -2.39 46.80 -1.15
CA MET A 103 -3.58 47.41 -0.53
C MET A 103 -4.52 48.06 -1.53
N ASP A 104 -4.03 48.73 -2.57
CA ASP A 104 -4.90 49.31 -3.61
C ASP A 104 -5.79 48.24 -4.26
N LYS A 105 -5.22 47.07 -4.58
CA LYS A 105 -5.97 45.94 -5.15
C LYS A 105 -6.92 45.30 -4.15
N ILE A 106 -6.56 45.25 -2.87
CA ILE A 106 -7.44 44.76 -1.80
C ILE A 106 -8.65 45.68 -1.67
N MET A 107 -8.44 47.00 -1.68
CA MET A 107 -9.50 48.00 -1.62
C MET A 107 -10.34 48.03 -2.91
N GLU A 108 -9.82 47.57 -4.05
CA GLU A 108 -10.64 47.36 -5.25
C GLU A 108 -11.68 46.25 -5.10
N LEU A 109 -11.42 45.23 -4.27
CA LEU A 109 -12.39 44.15 -4.04
C LEU A 109 -13.71 44.66 -3.46
N VAL A 110 -13.66 45.68 -2.60
CA VAL A 110 -14.86 46.26 -1.97
C VAL A 110 -15.62 47.23 -2.88
N LYS A 111 -15.04 47.67 -4.00
CA LYS A 111 -15.77 48.43 -5.03
C LYS A 111 -16.91 47.62 -5.68
N LEU A 112 -16.96 46.30 -5.44
CA LEU A 112 -18.06 45.40 -5.81
C LEU A 112 -19.14 45.32 -4.71
N GLY A 113 -19.26 46.33 -3.84
CA GLY A 113 -20.07 46.33 -2.60
C GLY A 113 -21.58 46.02 -2.72
N ASP A 114 -22.15 45.98 -3.92
CA ASP A 114 -23.55 45.58 -4.12
C ASP A 114 -23.82 44.10 -3.80
N ILE A 115 -22.82 43.22 -4.00
CA ILE A 115 -22.93 41.79 -3.68
C ILE A 115 -22.41 41.43 -2.28
N LEU A 116 -21.73 42.35 -1.60
CA LEU A 116 -21.13 42.11 -0.28
C LEU A 116 -22.08 42.51 0.85
N GLU A 117 -22.06 41.76 1.96
CA GLU A 117 -22.85 42.08 3.16
C GLU A 117 -22.21 43.20 3.98
N ASN A 118 -20.91 43.09 4.26
CA ASN A 118 -20.12 44.09 4.96
C ASN A 118 -18.70 44.14 4.38
N GLU A 119 -18.29 45.29 3.87
CA GLU A 119 -17.00 45.50 3.20
C GLU A 119 -15.79 45.36 4.14
N GLU A 120 -15.91 45.87 5.38
CA GLU A 120 -14.83 45.83 6.38
C GLU A 120 -14.57 44.40 6.85
N CYS A 121 -15.62 43.68 7.26
CA CYS A 121 -15.51 42.29 7.67
C CYS A 121 -15.01 41.38 6.53
N PHE A 122 -15.38 41.70 5.28
CA PHE A 122 -14.90 40.97 4.11
C PHE A 122 -13.39 41.15 3.91
N ILE A 123 -12.88 42.38 3.99
CA ILE A 123 -11.43 42.65 3.91
C ILE A 123 -10.68 41.95 5.03
N GLU A 124 -11.17 42.04 6.28
CA GLU A 124 -10.55 41.35 7.42
C GLU A 124 -10.46 39.84 7.17
N SER A 125 -11.54 39.23 6.66
CA SER A 125 -11.56 37.81 6.29
C SER A 125 -10.56 37.48 5.17
N VAL A 126 -10.47 38.30 4.12
CA VAL A 126 -9.52 38.08 3.01
C VAL A 126 -8.07 38.16 3.52
N LEU A 127 -7.76 39.16 4.36
CA LEU A 127 -6.44 39.34 4.94
C LEU A 127 -6.07 38.20 5.91
N GLU A 128 -7.00 37.74 6.74
CA GLU A 128 -6.77 36.59 7.63
C GLU A 128 -6.37 35.33 6.83
N ASN A 129 -7.09 35.05 5.74
CA ASN A 129 -6.77 33.93 4.85
C ASN A 129 -5.37 34.08 4.21
N ILE A 130 -5.02 35.28 3.74
CA ILE A 130 -3.71 35.56 3.13
C ILE A 130 -2.60 35.39 4.17
N ILE A 131 -2.75 35.96 5.37
CA ILE A 131 -1.77 35.86 6.46
C ILE A 131 -1.53 34.41 6.87
N GLY A 132 -2.58 33.59 6.90
CA GLY A 132 -2.45 32.14 7.15
C GLY A 132 -1.53 31.46 6.13
N LYS A 133 -1.71 31.75 4.83
CA LYS A 133 -0.83 31.22 3.76
C LYS A 133 0.60 31.72 3.90
N LEU A 134 0.79 33.03 4.11
CA LEU A 134 2.12 33.61 4.25
C LEU A 134 2.87 33.05 5.48
N THR A 135 2.15 32.74 6.55
CA THR A 135 2.71 32.08 7.73
C THR A 135 3.21 30.68 7.42
N ALA A 136 2.45 29.89 6.66
CA ALA A 136 2.89 28.56 6.25
C ALA A 136 4.18 28.59 5.41
N LEU A 137 4.39 29.64 4.61
CA LEU A 137 5.61 29.85 3.81
C LEU A 137 6.82 30.30 4.64
N SER A 138 6.60 31.12 5.67
CA SER A 138 7.66 31.91 6.32
C SER A 138 8.05 31.43 7.72
N TYR A 139 7.26 30.56 8.37
CA TYR A 139 7.47 30.25 9.79
C TYR A 139 8.87 29.73 10.11
N ARG A 140 9.50 28.94 9.23
CA ARG A 140 10.87 28.44 9.44
C ARG A 140 11.90 29.57 9.41
N THR A 141 11.72 30.53 8.50
CA THR A 141 12.54 31.74 8.43
C THR A 141 12.32 32.62 9.66
N ILE A 142 11.08 32.85 10.08
CA ILE A 142 10.79 33.65 11.28
C ILE A 142 11.42 33.00 12.52
N ILE A 143 11.31 31.67 12.67
CA ILE A 143 11.96 30.92 13.77
C ILE A 143 13.49 31.04 13.70
N GLN A 144 14.08 30.92 12.51
CA GLN A 144 15.52 31.11 12.32
C GLN A 144 15.94 32.52 12.73
N GLU A 145 15.18 33.54 12.33
CA GLU A 145 15.45 34.94 12.64
C GLU A 145 15.26 35.29 14.12
N ILE A 146 14.35 34.61 14.82
CA ILE A 146 14.27 34.70 16.29
C ILE A 146 15.56 34.16 16.92
N ASN A 147 16.09 33.04 16.42
CA ASN A 147 17.35 32.47 16.91
C ASN A 147 18.56 33.34 16.57
N VAL A 148 18.60 33.94 15.38
CA VAL A 148 19.64 34.90 14.98
C VAL A 148 19.57 36.15 15.86
N ALA A 149 18.40 36.76 16.04
CA ALA A 149 18.21 37.91 16.91
C ALA A 149 18.61 37.63 18.37
N LYS A 150 18.42 36.40 18.83
CA LYS A 150 18.88 35.95 20.15
C LYS A 150 20.40 35.86 20.24
N ILE A 151 21.06 35.26 19.25
CA ILE A 151 22.52 35.12 19.18
C ILE A 151 23.19 36.50 19.04
N ASP A 152 22.60 37.40 18.26
CA ASP A 152 23.04 38.78 18.06
C ASP A 152 22.68 39.72 19.22
N GLU A 153 22.08 39.21 20.31
CA GLU A 153 21.66 39.97 21.49
C GLU A 153 20.68 41.14 21.18
N ARG A 154 19.86 41.02 20.13
CA ARG A 154 18.86 42.04 19.73
C ARG A 154 17.53 41.95 20.50
N LEU A 155 17.35 40.94 21.36
CA LEU A 155 16.10 40.69 22.10
C LEU A 155 16.16 41.21 23.54
N GLU A 156 15.15 41.97 23.97
CA GLU A 156 15.03 42.43 25.36
C GLU A 156 14.03 41.59 26.17
N GLY A 157 14.38 41.23 27.40
CA GLY A 157 13.52 40.50 28.32
C GLY A 157 14.27 39.56 29.27
N LYS A 158 13.82 39.46 30.52
CA LYS A 158 14.39 38.56 31.54
C LYS A 158 14.00 37.11 31.29
N THR A 159 12.81 36.87 30.74
CA THR A 159 12.31 35.52 30.44
C THR A 159 12.30 35.24 28.92
N SER A 160 12.28 33.96 28.55
CA SER A 160 12.15 33.53 27.15
C SER A 160 10.87 34.08 26.49
N VAL A 161 9.77 34.15 27.25
CA VAL A 161 8.48 34.70 26.78
C VAL A 161 8.53 36.22 26.61
N GLU A 162 9.21 36.94 27.51
CA GLU A 162 9.43 38.39 27.36
C GLU A 162 10.22 38.69 26.09
N ARG A 163 11.29 37.93 25.81
CA ARG A 163 12.10 38.08 24.60
C ARG A 163 11.34 37.74 23.31
N GLY A 164 10.55 36.65 23.31
CA GLY A 164 9.67 36.32 22.17
C GLY A 164 8.58 37.38 21.94
N THR A 165 8.07 37.99 23.01
CA THR A 165 7.13 39.11 22.94
C THR A 165 7.79 40.38 22.42
N TYR A 166 9.04 40.66 22.80
CA TYR A 166 9.84 41.77 22.26
C TYR A 166 10.05 41.62 20.76
N TYR A 167 10.47 40.44 20.28
CA TYR A 167 10.61 40.15 18.85
C TYR A 167 9.32 40.51 18.09
N THR A 168 8.19 40.00 18.59
CA THR A 168 6.87 40.19 17.98
C THR A 168 6.40 41.65 17.98
N ASN A 169 6.53 42.34 19.12
CA ASN A 169 5.92 43.65 19.33
C ASN A 169 6.84 44.83 18.95
N LYS A 170 8.15 44.59 18.81
CA LYS A 170 9.16 45.60 18.48
C LYS A 170 9.84 45.30 17.15
N LEU A 171 10.58 44.19 17.04
CA LEU A 171 11.37 43.90 15.84
C LEU A 171 10.50 43.70 14.61
N LEU A 172 9.43 42.89 14.68
CA LEU A 172 8.51 42.72 13.54
C LEU A 172 7.75 43.99 13.14
N LYS A 173 7.76 45.04 13.97
CA LYS A 173 7.16 46.35 13.64
C LYS A 173 8.18 47.35 13.09
N ASP A 174 9.46 47.02 13.12
CA ASP A 174 10.54 47.86 12.60
C ASP A 174 10.77 47.58 11.11
N MET A 175 10.46 48.57 10.26
CA MET A 175 10.62 48.46 8.80
C MET A 175 12.08 48.28 8.38
N GLN A 176 13.04 48.78 9.15
CA GLN A 176 14.46 48.60 8.83
C GLN A 176 14.89 47.16 9.11
N TYR A 177 14.44 46.57 10.23
CA TYR A 177 14.67 45.16 10.52
C TYR A 177 14.03 44.25 9.46
N LEU A 178 12.76 44.49 9.09
CA LEU A 178 12.10 43.70 8.04
C LEU A 178 12.84 43.81 6.71
N LYS A 179 13.37 45.00 6.36
CA LYS A 179 14.17 45.19 5.15
C LYS A 179 15.44 44.33 5.16
N GLU A 180 16.14 44.27 6.30
CA GLU A 180 17.32 43.41 6.46
C GLU A 180 16.97 41.94 6.23
N VAL A 181 15.91 41.44 6.87
CA VAL A 181 15.48 40.04 6.73
C VAL A 181 15.11 39.71 5.27
N TYR A 182 14.37 40.60 4.60
CA TYR A 182 13.94 40.38 3.21
C TYR A 182 15.12 40.36 2.24
N LEU A 183 16.17 41.16 2.48
CA LEU A 183 17.39 41.14 1.68
C LEU A 183 18.22 39.86 1.88
N VAL A 184 18.12 39.21 3.04
CA VAL A 184 18.75 37.91 3.30
C VAL A 184 17.99 36.77 2.62
N TYR A 185 16.65 36.86 2.55
CA TYR A 185 15.78 35.83 1.98
C TYR A 185 14.96 36.36 0.79
N PRO A 186 15.61 36.76 -0.33
CA PRO A 186 14.94 37.38 -1.47
C PRO A 186 13.93 36.45 -2.16
N GLU A 187 14.15 35.13 -2.12
CA GLU A 187 13.17 34.19 -2.67
C GLU A 187 11.92 34.10 -1.80
N LEU A 188 12.02 34.18 -0.48
CA LEU A 188 10.84 34.23 0.40
C LEU A 188 9.99 35.47 0.08
N TYR A 189 10.64 36.62 -0.15
CA TYR A 189 9.95 37.82 -0.58
C TYR A 189 9.15 37.60 -1.88
N LYS A 190 9.76 37.02 -2.92
CA LYS A 190 9.07 36.70 -4.18
C LYS A 190 7.88 35.76 -3.98
N GLU A 191 8.08 34.69 -3.22
CA GLU A 191 7.04 33.70 -2.92
C GLU A 191 5.84 34.38 -2.23
N MET A 192 6.10 35.13 -1.15
CA MET A 192 5.07 35.83 -0.41
C MET A 192 4.33 36.86 -1.28
N ARG A 193 5.06 37.69 -2.03
CA ARG A 193 4.47 38.68 -2.95
C ARG A 193 3.56 38.02 -3.98
N ARG A 194 4.01 36.92 -4.57
CA ARG A 194 3.22 36.16 -5.55
C ARG A 194 1.97 35.56 -4.92
N THR A 195 2.08 34.93 -3.75
CA THR A 195 0.94 34.34 -3.02
C THR A 195 -0.13 35.37 -2.69
N VAL A 196 0.25 36.59 -2.29
CA VAL A 196 -0.69 37.71 -2.06
C VAL A 196 -1.38 38.10 -3.38
N SER A 197 -0.60 38.34 -4.43
CA SER A 197 -1.12 38.72 -5.75
C SER A 197 -2.13 37.70 -6.29
N TYR A 198 -1.77 36.41 -6.25
CA TYR A 198 -2.62 35.31 -6.72
C TYR A 198 -3.90 35.19 -5.90
N SER A 199 -3.81 35.28 -4.58
CA SER A 199 -5.00 35.21 -3.71
C SER A 199 -5.97 36.35 -3.98
N ILE A 200 -5.50 37.59 -4.13
CA ILE A 200 -6.35 38.76 -4.41
C ILE A 200 -7.00 38.64 -5.79
N ASN A 201 -6.21 38.31 -6.82
CA ASN A 201 -6.73 38.15 -8.17
C ASN A 201 -7.81 37.06 -8.23
N TYR A 202 -7.62 35.96 -7.49
CA TYR A 202 -8.58 34.87 -7.46
C TYR A 202 -9.86 35.22 -6.69
N VAL A 203 -9.78 35.92 -5.57
CA VAL A 203 -10.97 36.46 -4.88
C VAL A 203 -11.74 37.40 -5.80
N HIS A 204 -11.04 38.29 -6.51
CA HIS A 204 -11.65 39.18 -7.48
C HIS A 204 -12.38 38.42 -8.60
N GLU A 205 -11.74 37.38 -9.15
CA GLU A 205 -12.35 36.50 -10.15
C GLU A 205 -13.64 35.84 -9.62
N ILE A 206 -13.62 35.29 -8.40
CA ILE A 206 -14.80 34.67 -7.77
C ILE A 206 -15.93 35.68 -7.65
N LEU A 207 -15.64 36.90 -7.18
CA LEU A 207 -16.65 37.95 -7.01
C LEU A 207 -17.27 38.36 -8.35
N LEU A 208 -16.46 38.60 -9.37
CA LEU A 208 -16.93 38.98 -10.71
C LEU A 208 -17.77 37.88 -11.35
N ASN A 209 -17.30 36.63 -11.28
CA ASN A 209 -18.03 35.48 -11.80
C ASN A 209 -19.35 35.30 -11.04
N THR A 210 -19.33 35.37 -9.72
CA THR A 210 -20.54 35.17 -8.89
C THR A 210 -21.56 36.27 -9.15
N LYS A 211 -21.13 37.53 -9.23
CA LYS A 211 -22.00 38.67 -9.58
C LYS A 211 -22.64 38.50 -10.95
N LYS A 212 -21.86 38.08 -11.94
CA LYS A 212 -22.34 37.89 -13.32
C LYS A 212 -23.40 36.78 -13.43
N TYR A 213 -23.26 35.71 -12.66
CA TYR A 213 -24.10 34.51 -12.80
C TYR A 213 -25.11 34.32 -11.64
N ILE A 214 -25.30 35.30 -10.75
CA ILE A 214 -26.10 35.15 -9.53
C ILE A 214 -27.52 34.61 -9.77
N ASN A 215 -28.23 35.12 -10.79
CA ASN A 215 -29.60 34.67 -11.11
C ASN A 215 -29.63 33.18 -11.51
N GLU A 216 -28.60 32.71 -12.19
CA GLU A 216 -28.48 31.31 -12.60
C GLU A 216 -28.14 30.39 -11.42
N LEU A 217 -27.31 30.89 -10.49
CA LEU A 217 -27.00 30.21 -9.24
C LEU A 217 -28.26 30.08 -8.36
N GLU A 218 -29.06 31.14 -8.26
CA GLU A 218 -30.32 31.12 -7.52
C GLU A 218 -31.29 30.10 -8.11
N ARG A 219 -31.45 30.09 -9.44
CA ARG A 219 -32.29 29.13 -10.16
C ARG A 219 -31.85 27.68 -9.96
N THR A 220 -30.54 27.41 -10.02
CA THR A 220 -30.00 26.03 -10.09
C THR A 220 -29.66 25.46 -8.72
N LEU A 221 -29.08 26.27 -7.83
CA LEU A 221 -28.47 25.84 -6.56
C LEU A 221 -29.25 26.30 -5.31
N ASN A 222 -30.27 27.15 -5.49
CA ASN A 222 -31.09 27.67 -4.40
C ASN A 222 -32.60 27.63 -4.69
N ASP A 223 -33.03 26.73 -5.58
CA ASP A 223 -34.44 26.48 -5.92
C ASP A 223 -35.22 27.76 -6.30
N GLY A 224 -34.56 28.68 -7.02
CA GLY A 224 -35.11 29.95 -7.49
C GLY A 224 -35.23 31.05 -6.43
N LYS A 225 -34.75 30.81 -5.20
CA LYS A 225 -34.77 31.81 -4.12
C LYS A 225 -33.50 32.67 -4.14
N PRO A 226 -33.59 33.95 -3.74
CA PRO A 226 -32.42 34.80 -3.61
C PRO A 226 -31.34 34.18 -2.72
N LEU A 227 -30.08 34.20 -3.16
CA LEU A 227 -28.94 33.72 -2.37
C LEU A 227 -28.62 34.70 -1.22
N GLY A 228 -28.87 36.00 -1.45
CA GLY A 228 -28.47 37.07 -0.54
C GLY A 228 -27.09 37.63 -0.89
N LYS A 229 -26.49 38.36 0.05
CA LYS A 229 -25.17 38.97 -0.09
C LYS A 229 -24.09 38.04 0.44
N ILE A 230 -22.86 38.19 -0.05
CA ILE A 230 -21.69 37.41 0.35
C ILE A 230 -21.16 37.95 1.68
N ASN A 231 -21.01 37.04 2.66
CA ASN A 231 -20.40 37.32 3.97
C ASN A 231 -18.88 37.16 3.92
N SER A 232 -18.43 36.05 3.34
CA SER A 232 -17.02 35.65 3.34
C SER A 232 -16.71 34.71 2.20
N ILE A 233 -15.49 34.82 1.67
CA ILE A 233 -14.88 33.82 0.78
C ILE A 233 -13.68 33.23 1.52
N ILE A 234 -13.72 31.92 1.73
CA ILE A 234 -12.63 31.18 2.38
C ILE A 234 -11.91 30.38 1.31
N LEU A 235 -10.60 30.58 1.18
CA LEU A 235 -9.74 29.87 0.22
C LEU A 235 -9.02 28.71 0.91
N GLY A 236 -8.52 27.76 0.12
CA GLY A 236 -7.63 26.70 0.60
C GLY A 236 -8.34 25.44 1.07
N ASN A 237 -9.54 25.17 0.54
CA ASN A 237 -10.26 23.91 0.74
C ASN A 237 -9.73 22.77 -0.18
N GLY A 238 -8.47 22.85 -0.60
CA GLY A 238 -7.78 21.92 -1.49
C GLY A 238 -6.44 22.49 -1.95
N ASP A 239 -5.71 21.73 -2.76
CA ASP A 239 -4.41 22.17 -3.29
C ASP A 239 -4.52 23.40 -4.19
N THR A 240 -3.41 24.14 -4.29
CA THR A 240 -3.30 25.29 -5.20
C THR A 240 -2.79 24.84 -6.56
N HIS A 241 -3.41 25.37 -7.61
CA HIS A 241 -3.11 25.11 -9.00
C HIS A 241 -3.17 26.41 -9.82
N ASN A 242 -2.46 26.45 -10.94
CA ASN A 242 -2.67 27.44 -12.01
C ASN A 242 -2.72 28.90 -11.54
N ASN A 243 -1.66 29.34 -10.85
CA ASN A 243 -1.51 30.65 -10.22
C ASN A 243 -2.32 30.79 -8.92
N GLY A 244 -2.18 29.82 -8.01
CA GLY A 244 -2.74 29.89 -6.66
C GLY A 244 -4.26 29.71 -6.55
N LYS A 245 -4.93 29.27 -7.63
CA LYS A 245 -6.35 28.94 -7.62
C LYS A 245 -6.58 27.66 -6.81
N THR A 246 -7.63 27.64 -6.02
CA THR A 246 -7.96 26.53 -5.11
C THR A 246 -9.47 26.46 -4.93
N VAL A 247 -9.99 25.36 -4.40
CA VAL A 247 -11.40 25.29 -3.99
C VAL A 247 -11.68 26.38 -2.95
N ALA A 248 -12.78 27.11 -3.14
CA ALA A 248 -13.19 28.20 -2.27
C ALA A 248 -14.61 27.97 -1.73
N THR A 249 -14.82 28.31 -0.46
CA THR A 249 -16.15 28.33 0.15
C THR A 249 -16.73 29.73 0.06
N VAL A 250 -17.87 29.89 -0.62
CA VAL A 250 -18.60 31.16 -0.74
C VAL A 250 -19.85 31.10 0.13
N LYS A 251 -19.93 31.98 1.14
CA LYS A 251 -21.05 32.03 2.08
C LYS A 251 -21.99 33.20 1.77
N PHE A 252 -23.28 32.90 1.58
CA PHE A 252 -24.37 33.86 1.38
C PHE A 252 -25.39 33.75 2.52
N GLY A 253 -25.31 34.61 3.53
CA GLY A 253 -26.07 34.47 4.77
C GLY A 253 -25.93 33.05 5.36
N GLN A 254 -27.00 32.25 5.27
CA GLN A 254 -27.03 30.85 5.74
C GLN A 254 -26.70 29.81 4.66
N LYS A 255 -26.64 30.19 3.38
CA LYS A 255 -26.37 29.29 2.26
C LYS A 255 -24.86 29.24 1.97
N ILE A 256 -24.35 28.05 1.69
CA ILE A 256 -22.95 27.82 1.34
C ILE A 256 -22.88 27.18 -0.04
N LEU A 257 -22.01 27.71 -0.90
CA LEU A 257 -21.66 27.14 -2.20
C LEU A 257 -20.14 26.92 -2.27
N MET A 258 -19.73 25.83 -2.91
CA MET A 258 -18.33 25.53 -3.19
C MET A 258 -17.98 26.01 -4.60
N TYR A 259 -17.03 26.93 -4.71
CA TYR A 259 -16.50 27.42 -5.98
C TYR A 259 -15.23 26.64 -6.33
N LYS A 260 -15.20 26.01 -7.51
CA LYS A 260 -14.01 25.30 -8.02
C LYS A 260 -13.51 25.96 -9.31
N PRO A 261 -12.19 26.18 -9.46
CA PRO A 261 -11.60 26.86 -10.62
C PRO A 261 -11.41 25.91 -11.82
N ARG A 262 -12.43 25.11 -12.13
CA ARG A 262 -12.47 24.21 -13.27
C ARG A 262 -13.88 24.03 -13.79
N SER A 263 -14.01 23.53 -15.00
CA SER A 263 -15.29 23.12 -15.58
C SER A 263 -15.91 21.97 -14.79
N PHE A 264 -17.24 21.97 -14.67
CA PHE A 264 -18.06 20.86 -14.18
C PHE A 264 -18.70 20.07 -15.32
N ALA A 265 -17.98 19.91 -16.44
CA ALA A 265 -18.41 19.01 -17.52
C ALA A 265 -18.52 17.56 -17.01
N MET A 266 -17.53 17.11 -16.23
CA MET A 266 -17.49 15.76 -15.66
C MET A 266 -18.65 15.49 -14.70
N GLU A 267 -18.91 16.40 -13.76
CA GLU A 267 -20.00 16.30 -12.79
C GLU A 267 -21.37 16.26 -13.48
N ARG A 268 -21.57 17.04 -14.56
CA ARG A 268 -22.81 17.02 -15.34
C ARG A 268 -22.99 15.71 -16.09
N SER A 269 -21.92 15.18 -16.70
CA SER A 269 -21.95 13.87 -17.36
C SER A 269 -22.22 12.75 -16.36
N TYR A 270 -21.66 12.84 -15.16
CA TYR A 270 -21.92 11.91 -14.06
C TYR A 270 -23.35 11.98 -13.55
N ASP A 271 -23.91 13.18 -13.36
CA ASP A 271 -25.33 13.34 -12.98
C ASP A 271 -26.27 12.74 -14.03
N ALA A 272 -26.03 13.01 -15.31
CA ALA A 272 -26.78 12.43 -16.41
C ALA A 272 -26.64 10.89 -16.45
N PHE A 273 -25.44 10.38 -16.18
CA PHE A 273 -25.15 8.96 -16.11
C PHE A 273 -25.90 8.29 -14.95
N LEU A 274 -25.83 8.81 -13.73
CA LEU A 274 -26.58 8.27 -12.58
C LEU A 274 -28.09 8.31 -12.84
N ASN A 275 -28.61 9.40 -13.40
CA ASN A 275 -30.02 9.52 -13.76
C ASN A 275 -30.45 8.49 -14.81
N TRP A 276 -29.56 8.11 -15.73
CA TRP A 276 -29.80 7.06 -16.69
C TRP A 276 -29.76 5.67 -16.02
N VAL A 277 -28.72 5.36 -15.24
CA VAL A 277 -28.60 4.08 -14.51
C VAL A 277 -29.79 3.84 -13.59
N ASN A 278 -30.20 4.86 -12.83
CA ASN A 278 -31.36 4.82 -11.92
C ASN A 278 -32.68 4.40 -12.60
N LYS A 279 -32.80 4.59 -13.92
CA LYS A 279 -33.99 4.24 -14.70
C LYS A 279 -33.88 2.88 -15.41
N ARG A 280 -32.68 2.29 -15.44
CA ARG A 280 -32.33 1.14 -16.28
C ARG A 280 -32.13 -0.14 -15.49
N ILE A 281 -31.53 -0.05 -14.31
CA ILE A 281 -31.28 -1.22 -13.46
C ILE A 281 -32.56 -1.53 -12.67
N PRO A 282 -33.13 -2.76 -12.78
CA PRO A 282 -34.30 -3.17 -12.01
C PRO A 282 -33.99 -3.21 -10.51
N ASP A 283 -34.96 -2.83 -9.68
CA ASP A 283 -34.87 -2.83 -8.21
C ASP A 283 -33.63 -2.07 -7.65
N PHE A 284 -33.09 -1.15 -8.43
CA PHE A 284 -31.89 -0.38 -8.12
C PHE A 284 -32.18 0.68 -7.07
N SER A 285 -31.29 0.82 -6.08
CA SER A 285 -31.48 1.83 -5.06
C SER A 285 -31.03 3.19 -5.62
N PRO A 286 -31.91 4.18 -5.87
CA PRO A 286 -31.54 5.35 -6.68
C PRO A 286 -30.37 6.14 -6.08
N LEU A 287 -29.33 6.35 -6.89
CA LEU A 287 -28.13 7.10 -6.55
C LEU A 287 -28.34 8.60 -6.75
N LYS A 288 -27.49 9.43 -6.12
CA LYS A 288 -27.55 10.90 -6.21
C LYS A 288 -26.17 11.51 -6.44
N SER A 289 -26.17 12.61 -7.17
CA SER A 289 -25.05 13.50 -7.46
C SER A 289 -25.28 14.88 -6.84
N CYS A 290 -24.21 15.65 -6.70
CA CYS A 290 -24.30 17.06 -6.29
C CYS A 290 -24.92 17.93 -7.38
N LYS A 291 -25.77 18.88 -7.00
CA LYS A 291 -26.17 19.98 -7.89
C LYS A 291 -24.95 20.86 -8.21
N THR A 292 -24.76 21.15 -9.49
CA THR A 292 -23.65 22.00 -9.98
C THR A 292 -24.14 23.02 -11.01
N TYR A 293 -23.42 24.13 -11.10
CA TYR A 293 -23.54 25.12 -12.17
C TYR A 293 -22.14 25.40 -12.73
N SER A 294 -21.94 25.12 -14.02
CA SER A 294 -20.64 25.23 -14.68
C SER A 294 -20.57 26.45 -15.59
N ILE A 295 -19.43 27.13 -15.57
CA ILE A 295 -18.95 27.96 -16.67
C ILE A 295 -17.69 27.31 -17.27
N LYS A 296 -17.04 27.98 -18.23
CA LYS A 296 -15.91 27.39 -18.99
C LYS A 296 -14.70 27.06 -18.11
N GLU A 297 -14.33 27.96 -17.21
CA GLU A 297 -13.09 27.89 -16.43
C GLU A 297 -13.33 27.79 -14.91
N ALA A 298 -14.59 27.65 -14.50
CA ALA A 298 -14.98 27.52 -13.09
C ALA A 298 -16.40 26.95 -12.95
N GLY A 299 -16.81 26.66 -11.72
CA GLY A 299 -18.18 26.31 -11.39
C GLY A 299 -18.52 26.44 -9.92
N TRP A 300 -19.82 26.39 -9.62
CA TRP A 300 -20.38 26.37 -8.26
C TRP A 300 -21.08 25.04 -8.01
N MET A 301 -20.81 24.46 -6.86
CA MET A 301 -21.40 23.21 -6.39
C MET A 301 -22.16 23.49 -5.09
N GLU A 302 -23.27 22.79 -4.88
CA GLU A 302 -23.95 22.87 -3.58
C GLU A 302 -23.05 22.35 -2.45
N PHE A 303 -23.18 22.91 -1.25
CA PHE A 303 -22.55 22.34 -0.08
C PHE A 303 -23.34 21.11 0.39
N VAL A 304 -22.73 19.92 0.31
CA VAL A 304 -23.34 18.68 0.77
C VAL A 304 -23.17 18.54 2.28
N GLU A 305 -24.27 18.62 3.01
CA GLU A 305 -24.28 18.42 4.46
C GLU A 305 -24.08 16.93 4.82
N HIS A 306 -23.30 16.66 5.86
CA HIS A 306 -23.27 15.35 6.51
C HIS A 306 -24.56 15.18 7.33
N LYS A 307 -25.49 14.35 6.83
CA LYS A 307 -26.83 14.19 7.42
C LYS A 307 -26.98 12.83 8.09
N GLU A 308 -27.75 12.82 9.17
CA GLU A 308 -28.03 11.62 9.95
C GLU A 308 -29.01 10.67 9.26
N CYS A 309 -28.74 9.37 9.34
CA CYS A 309 -29.67 8.30 9.00
C CYS A 309 -30.77 8.20 10.07
N LYS A 310 -32.02 8.04 9.65
CA LYS A 310 -33.18 7.96 10.54
C LYS A 310 -33.37 6.55 11.12
N THR A 311 -32.91 5.52 10.41
CA THR A 311 -33.12 4.12 10.80
C THR A 311 -31.87 3.28 10.50
N LYS A 312 -31.75 2.11 11.16
CA LYS A 312 -30.71 1.13 10.81
C LYS A 312 -30.83 0.61 9.38
N HIS A 313 -32.04 0.57 8.83
CA HIS A 313 -32.27 0.19 7.44
C HIS A 313 -31.61 1.20 6.47
N GLU A 314 -31.68 2.50 6.77
CA GLU A 314 -31.00 3.54 5.98
C GLU A 314 -29.48 3.39 5.97
N ILE A 315 -28.88 2.84 7.05
CA ILE A 315 -27.45 2.51 7.09
C ILE A 315 -27.15 1.35 6.11
N GLY A 316 -27.99 0.31 6.10
CA GLY A 316 -27.89 -0.78 5.14
C GLY A 316 -28.03 -0.28 3.70
N GLU A 317 -28.97 0.62 3.43
CA GLU A 317 -29.13 1.28 2.12
C GLU A 317 -27.90 2.10 1.72
N PHE A 318 -27.26 2.81 2.66
CA PHE A 318 -26.01 3.53 2.39
C PHE A 318 -24.93 2.58 1.86
N TYR A 319 -24.66 1.48 2.57
CA TYR A 319 -23.62 0.53 2.17
C TYR A 319 -23.99 -0.26 0.91
N LEU A 320 -25.27 -0.55 0.69
CA LEU A 320 -25.76 -1.11 -0.57
C LEU A 320 -25.40 -0.18 -1.74
N LYS A 321 -25.72 1.11 -1.62
CA LYS A 321 -25.40 2.15 -2.61
C LYS A 321 -23.91 2.34 -2.81
N THR A 322 -23.11 2.22 -1.75
CA THR A 322 -21.65 2.21 -1.87
C THR A 322 -21.17 1.05 -2.75
N GLY A 323 -21.79 -0.12 -2.64
CA GLY A 323 -21.53 -1.27 -3.52
C GLY A 323 -21.92 -1.01 -4.98
N GLU A 324 -23.10 -0.43 -5.21
CA GLU A 324 -23.57 -0.02 -6.55
C GLU A 324 -22.59 0.98 -7.18
N LEU A 325 -22.21 2.03 -6.44
CA LEU A 325 -21.22 3.02 -6.87
C LEU A 325 -19.85 2.41 -7.15
N LEU A 326 -19.37 1.49 -6.30
CA LEU A 326 -18.10 0.81 -6.50
C LEU A 326 -18.06 0.08 -7.85
N CYS A 327 -19.16 -0.57 -8.26
CA CYS A 327 -19.24 -1.24 -9.55
C CYS A 327 -19.16 -0.23 -10.71
N LEU A 328 -19.95 0.84 -10.65
CA LEU A 328 -19.94 1.88 -11.69
C LEU A 328 -18.55 2.50 -11.85
N LEU A 329 -17.92 2.91 -10.75
CA LEU A 329 -16.59 3.53 -10.74
C LEU A 329 -15.49 2.56 -11.19
N TYR A 330 -15.57 1.29 -10.80
CA TYR A 330 -14.67 0.25 -11.29
C TYR A 330 -14.70 0.14 -12.82
N THR A 331 -15.90 0.17 -13.43
CA THR A 331 -16.05 0.11 -14.90
C THR A 331 -15.57 1.36 -15.61
N LEU A 332 -15.62 2.53 -14.95
CA LEU A 332 -15.16 3.82 -15.49
C LEU A 332 -13.66 4.07 -15.29
N ASN A 333 -12.88 3.09 -14.79
CA ASN A 333 -11.46 3.31 -14.44
C ASN A 333 -11.26 4.48 -13.46
N SER A 334 -12.22 4.72 -12.57
CA SER A 334 -12.12 5.81 -11.60
C SER A 334 -10.99 5.56 -10.60
N LYS A 335 -10.33 6.64 -10.19
CA LYS A 335 -9.31 6.64 -9.13
C LYS A 335 -9.59 7.75 -8.14
N ASP A 336 -8.94 7.67 -6.97
CA ASP A 336 -8.91 8.75 -5.98
C ASP A 336 -10.26 9.03 -5.28
N CYS A 337 -11.15 8.03 -5.17
CA CYS A 337 -12.42 8.16 -4.47
C CYS A 337 -12.27 7.87 -2.95
N HIS A 338 -11.30 8.53 -2.29
CA HIS A 338 -10.95 8.32 -0.88
C HIS A 338 -11.89 9.06 0.09
N CYS A 339 -11.67 8.88 1.41
CA CYS A 339 -12.59 9.37 2.46
C CYS A 339 -12.90 10.88 2.46
N GLU A 340 -12.03 11.75 1.97
CA GLU A 340 -12.33 13.17 1.87
C GLU A 340 -13.30 13.54 0.73
N ASN A 341 -13.43 12.67 -0.28
CA ASN A 341 -14.22 12.92 -1.49
C ASN A 341 -15.66 12.39 -1.41
N LEU A 342 -16.00 11.67 -0.33
CA LEU A 342 -17.33 11.11 -0.09
C LEU A 342 -17.98 11.76 1.13
N ILE A 343 -19.24 12.20 1.00
CA ILE A 343 -20.06 12.69 2.11
C ILE A 343 -21.31 11.80 2.27
N ALA A 344 -21.57 11.36 3.50
CA ALA A 344 -22.78 10.65 3.86
C ALA A 344 -23.94 11.62 4.11
N ASN A 345 -24.83 11.77 3.13
CA ASN A 345 -26.04 12.57 3.25
C ASN A 345 -27.22 11.65 3.64
N GLY A 346 -27.28 11.26 4.91
CA GLY A 346 -28.16 10.20 5.38
C GLY A 346 -27.82 8.89 4.65
N LYS A 347 -28.81 8.26 4.02
CA LYS A 347 -28.60 7.05 3.23
C LYS A 347 -27.87 7.23 1.90
N TYR A 348 -27.53 8.46 1.49
CA TYR A 348 -26.93 8.73 0.18
C TYR A 348 -25.42 8.97 0.31
N PRO A 349 -24.57 8.06 -0.21
CA PRO A 349 -23.16 8.35 -0.45
C PRO A 349 -23.02 9.32 -1.64
N ILE A 350 -22.54 10.55 -1.39
CA ILE A 350 -22.41 11.60 -2.42
C ILE A 350 -20.95 11.97 -2.63
N PHE A 351 -20.47 11.85 -3.87
CA PHE A 351 -19.14 12.32 -4.27
C PHE A 351 -19.14 13.82 -4.51
N ILE A 352 -18.16 14.50 -3.91
CA ILE A 352 -17.97 15.96 -4.02
C ILE A 352 -16.76 16.34 -4.88
N ASP A 353 -15.95 15.37 -5.28
CA ASP A 353 -14.91 15.54 -6.30
C ASP A 353 -14.92 14.38 -7.30
N LEU A 354 -14.89 14.71 -8.59
CA LEU A 354 -15.05 13.79 -9.71
C LEU A 354 -14.03 14.04 -10.83
N GLU A 355 -13.03 14.88 -10.62
CA GLU A 355 -12.05 15.20 -11.66
C GLU A 355 -11.18 14.01 -12.12
N THR A 356 -11.12 12.96 -11.29
CA THR A 356 -10.48 11.66 -11.56
C THR A 356 -11.48 10.52 -11.79
N LEU A 357 -12.74 10.84 -12.09
CA LEU A 357 -13.79 9.85 -12.38
C LEU A 357 -13.40 8.95 -13.56
N LEU A 358 -12.74 9.53 -14.56
CA LEU A 358 -12.15 8.84 -15.69
C LEU A 358 -10.64 9.06 -15.63
N HIS A 359 -9.88 7.98 -15.52
CA HIS A 359 -8.42 8.06 -15.46
C HIS A 359 -7.79 7.20 -16.55
N THR A 360 -6.66 7.66 -17.07
CA THR A 360 -5.88 6.92 -18.06
C THR A 360 -4.99 5.89 -17.36
N ASN A 361 -4.82 4.71 -17.96
CA ASN A 361 -3.88 3.75 -17.40
C ASN A 361 -2.47 4.31 -17.57
N GLU A 362 -1.79 4.50 -16.44
CA GLU A 362 -0.43 4.99 -16.41
C GLU A 362 0.45 3.99 -17.16
N TYR A 363 1.04 4.46 -18.25
CA TYR A 363 1.93 3.70 -19.12
C TYR A 363 1.20 2.55 -19.83
N ASP A 364 0.76 2.79 -21.06
CA ASP A 364 0.65 1.73 -22.07
C ASP A 364 2.06 1.16 -22.30
N LYS A 365 2.56 0.37 -21.33
CA LYS A 365 3.82 -0.35 -21.41
C LYS A 365 3.80 -1.20 -22.68
N GLU A 366 4.97 -1.52 -23.19
CA GLU A 366 5.12 -2.51 -24.26
C GLU A 366 4.25 -3.73 -23.92
N GLU A 367 3.62 -4.36 -24.93
CA GLU A 367 2.65 -5.45 -24.71
C GLU A 367 3.25 -6.67 -24.00
N GLU A 368 4.56 -6.68 -23.76
CA GLU A 368 5.30 -7.68 -23.00
C GLU A 368 5.60 -7.13 -21.60
N TYR A 369 4.97 -7.73 -20.59
CA TYR A 369 5.36 -7.51 -19.20
C TYR A 369 6.68 -8.24 -18.93
N ASP A 370 7.58 -7.60 -18.18
CA ASP A 370 8.85 -8.21 -17.76
C ASP A 370 8.66 -9.44 -16.85
N SER A 371 7.47 -9.59 -16.26
CA SER A 371 7.10 -10.73 -15.44
C SER A 371 5.59 -10.92 -15.26
N VAL A 372 5.17 -12.13 -14.84
CA VAL A 372 3.78 -12.38 -14.42
C VAL A 372 3.40 -11.58 -13.16
N GLU A 373 4.32 -11.32 -12.23
CA GLU A 373 4.05 -10.48 -11.05
C GLU A 373 3.77 -9.03 -11.44
N ALA A 374 4.51 -8.48 -12.41
CA ALA A 374 4.28 -7.13 -12.94
C ALA A 374 2.90 -7.01 -13.62
N TYR A 375 2.48 -8.05 -14.35
CA TYR A 375 1.13 -8.15 -14.90
C TYR A 375 0.07 -8.11 -13.79
N ILE A 376 0.24 -8.95 -12.76
CA ILE A 376 -0.73 -9.05 -11.65
C ILE A 376 -0.79 -7.74 -10.85
N HIS A 377 0.34 -7.10 -10.58
CA HIS A 377 0.37 -5.78 -9.95
C HIS A 377 -0.42 -4.75 -10.76
N ASN A 378 -0.23 -4.72 -12.08
CA ASN A 378 -1.01 -3.85 -12.95
C ASN A 378 -2.51 -4.20 -12.92
N TYR A 379 -2.87 -5.49 -12.89
CA TYR A 379 -4.26 -5.91 -12.75
C TYR A 379 -4.87 -5.43 -11.42
N ILE A 380 -4.16 -5.58 -10.29
CA ILE A 380 -4.60 -5.09 -8.97
C ILE A 380 -4.81 -3.57 -9.00
N GLN A 381 -3.91 -2.82 -9.65
CA GLN A 381 -4.02 -1.37 -9.85
C GLN A 381 -5.16 -0.93 -10.78
N ASN A 382 -5.85 -1.87 -11.41
CA ASN A 382 -7.02 -1.64 -12.27
C ASN A 382 -8.30 -2.34 -11.77
N SER A 383 -8.26 -2.88 -10.56
CA SER A 383 -9.36 -3.60 -9.90
C SER A 383 -10.21 -2.68 -9.03
N VAL A 384 -11.22 -3.22 -8.33
CA VAL A 384 -11.97 -2.48 -7.29
C VAL A 384 -11.09 -1.81 -6.23
N ASN A 385 -9.85 -2.31 -6.03
CA ASN A 385 -8.88 -1.73 -5.11
C ASN A 385 -8.40 -0.34 -5.52
N SER A 386 -8.33 -0.04 -6.83
CA SER A 386 -7.82 1.25 -7.32
C SER A 386 -8.81 2.41 -7.18
N VAL A 387 -10.10 2.09 -6.97
CA VAL A 387 -11.14 3.10 -6.81
C VAL A 387 -10.96 3.86 -5.50
N LEU A 388 -10.41 3.22 -4.45
CA LEU A 388 -10.25 3.75 -3.08
C LEU A 388 -11.56 4.02 -2.32
N ILE A 389 -12.69 3.44 -2.75
CA ILE A 389 -13.87 3.34 -1.89
C ILE A 389 -13.64 2.35 -0.75
N LEU A 390 -13.14 1.16 -1.08
CA LEU A 390 -13.00 0.05 -0.14
C LEU A 390 -12.01 0.36 0.99
N PRO A 391 -12.15 -0.30 2.16
CA PRO A 391 -11.17 -0.17 3.23
C PRO A 391 -9.77 -0.42 2.70
N SER A 392 -8.90 0.57 2.86
CA SER A 392 -7.57 0.61 2.26
C SER A 392 -6.60 1.26 3.24
N LEU A 393 -5.37 0.74 3.33
CA LEU A 393 -4.37 1.17 4.31
C LEU A 393 -3.28 1.99 3.62
N LEU A 394 -2.96 3.14 4.22
CA LEU A 394 -1.72 3.85 4.01
C LEU A 394 -0.71 3.39 5.07
N GLN A 395 0.38 2.77 4.65
CA GLN A 395 1.41 2.23 5.53
C GLN A 395 2.68 3.06 5.48
N ASN A 396 3.29 3.28 6.63
CA ASN A 396 4.69 3.68 6.73
C ASN A 396 5.58 2.44 6.89
N PHE A 397 6.25 2.03 5.81
CA PHE A 397 7.11 0.84 5.79
C PHE A 397 8.28 0.88 6.78
N ASN A 398 8.68 2.06 7.27
CA ASN A 398 9.78 2.19 8.23
C ASN A 398 9.33 2.00 9.68
N THR A 399 8.07 2.29 10.00
CA THR A 399 7.55 2.24 11.39
C THR A 399 6.43 1.22 11.58
N ASN A 400 5.94 0.59 10.51
CA ASN A 400 4.76 -0.28 10.48
C ASN A 400 3.46 0.40 10.96
N GLU A 401 3.46 1.72 11.10
CA GLU A 401 2.27 2.51 11.40
C GLU A 401 1.36 2.52 10.16
N VAL A 402 0.05 2.43 10.39
CA VAL A 402 -0.95 2.40 9.32
C VAL A 402 -2.12 3.32 9.59
N MET A 403 -2.79 3.75 8.51
CA MET A 403 -4.00 4.55 8.57
C MET A 403 -4.98 4.13 7.47
N GLU A 404 -6.26 4.00 7.81
CA GLU A 404 -7.31 3.75 6.81
C GLU A 404 -7.56 5.00 5.95
N ILE A 405 -7.50 4.88 4.63
CA ILE A 405 -7.72 5.99 3.67
C ILE A 405 -8.94 5.80 2.77
N GLY A 406 -9.47 4.58 2.68
CA GLY A 406 -10.65 4.27 1.87
C GLY A 406 -11.88 5.10 2.25
N ALA A 407 -12.78 5.36 1.29
CA ALA A 407 -14.01 6.10 1.57
C ALA A 407 -14.97 5.40 2.54
N ILE A 408 -14.85 4.08 2.68
CA ILE A 408 -15.39 3.31 3.79
C ILE A 408 -14.26 2.54 4.49
N GLY A 409 -14.51 2.12 5.72
CA GLY A 409 -13.52 1.56 6.63
C GLY A 409 -14.13 1.22 7.98
N SER A 410 -13.30 1.06 9.00
CA SER A 410 -13.75 0.67 10.34
C SER A 410 -14.55 1.74 11.08
N GLY A 411 -14.44 3.01 10.67
CA GLY A 411 -15.02 4.17 11.35
C GLY A 411 -14.26 4.60 12.62
N LYS A 412 -13.04 4.10 12.84
CA LYS A 412 -12.21 4.47 13.99
C LYS A 412 -11.43 5.76 13.72
N ALA A 413 -11.12 6.48 14.80
CA ALA A 413 -10.27 7.67 14.76
C ALA A 413 -8.91 7.35 14.12
N LYS A 414 -8.46 8.25 13.25
CA LYS A 414 -7.27 8.08 12.42
C LYS A 414 -6.11 8.89 12.98
N LYS A 415 -4.94 8.25 13.08
CA LYS A 415 -3.66 8.90 13.35
C LYS A 415 -2.79 8.78 12.12
N SER A 416 -2.17 9.88 11.68
CA SER A 416 -1.27 9.83 10.53
C SER A 416 -0.12 8.86 10.80
N PRO A 417 0.25 7.98 9.84
CA PRO A 417 1.40 7.09 9.98
C PRO A 417 2.73 7.84 9.72
N PHE A 418 2.65 9.10 9.29
CA PHE A 418 3.78 9.99 9.05
C PHE A 418 3.78 11.15 10.05
N LYS A 419 4.96 11.51 10.55
CA LYS A 419 5.12 12.66 11.43
C LYS A 419 4.94 13.95 10.62
N THR A 420 4.28 14.92 11.23
CA THR A 420 4.11 16.29 10.71
C THR A 420 4.82 17.28 11.63
N GLN A 421 5.13 18.46 11.11
CA GLN A 421 5.81 19.50 11.88
C GLN A 421 4.81 20.28 12.76
N LYS A 422 5.15 20.43 14.04
CA LYS A 422 4.43 21.25 15.01
C LYS A 422 5.39 22.26 15.63
N ILE A 423 4.95 23.51 15.72
CA ILE A 423 5.71 24.55 16.41
C ILE A 423 5.51 24.38 17.92
N THR A 424 6.61 24.39 18.68
CA THR A 424 6.61 24.34 20.15
C THR A 424 7.20 25.62 20.74
N ASN A 425 6.82 25.95 21.97
CA ASN A 425 7.21 27.18 22.67
C ASN A 425 6.94 28.47 21.86
N PHE A 426 5.78 28.53 21.19
CA PHE A 426 5.40 29.58 20.23
C PHE A 426 5.58 31.01 20.76
N ASP A 427 5.34 31.24 22.04
CA ASP A 427 5.37 32.58 22.64
C ASP A 427 6.77 33.07 23.06
N SER A 428 7.83 32.32 22.72
CA SER A 428 9.12 32.40 23.40
C SER A 428 10.32 32.50 22.44
N ASP A 429 11.48 32.92 22.92
CA ASP A 429 12.75 32.90 22.16
C ASP A 429 13.43 31.52 22.11
N THR A 430 12.72 30.49 22.58
CA THR A 430 13.07 29.07 22.49
C THR A 430 12.10 28.30 21.58
N ILE A 431 11.41 29.05 20.71
CA ILE A 431 10.52 28.49 19.69
C ILE A 431 11.27 27.54 18.77
N SER A 432 10.66 26.40 18.48
CA SER A 432 11.26 25.36 17.63
C SER A 432 10.19 24.56 16.89
N VAL A 433 10.64 23.71 15.97
CA VAL A 433 9.78 22.83 15.19
C VAL A 433 10.07 21.39 15.59
N GLU A 434 9.05 20.67 16.02
CA GLU A 434 9.11 19.26 16.40
C GLU A 434 8.28 18.39 15.45
N ASN A 435 8.74 17.16 15.21
CA ASN A 435 8.01 16.19 14.39
C ASN A 435 7.08 15.36 15.28
N VAL A 436 5.76 15.54 15.12
CA VAL A 436 4.72 14.87 15.90
C VAL A 436 3.75 14.10 14.99
N TYR A 437 3.20 13.00 15.50
CA TYR A 437 2.07 12.36 14.85
C TYR A 437 0.80 13.15 15.13
N LYS A 438 0.03 13.43 14.08
CA LYS A 438 -1.20 14.23 14.16
C LYS A 438 -2.42 13.33 14.04
N GLU A 439 -3.43 13.60 14.87
CA GLU A 439 -4.77 13.05 14.69
C GLU A 439 -5.42 13.71 13.46
N ILE A 440 -5.99 12.88 12.59
CA ILE A 440 -6.69 13.35 11.40
C ILE A 440 -8.14 13.62 11.80
N PRO A 441 -8.68 14.83 11.51
CA PRO A 441 -10.09 15.11 11.75
C PRO A 441 -11.00 14.09 11.07
N GLU A 442 -12.15 13.79 11.68
CA GLU A 442 -13.13 12.91 11.09
C GLU A 442 -13.64 13.49 9.76
N SER A 443 -13.65 12.66 8.72
CA SER A 443 -14.33 12.97 7.47
C SER A 443 -15.82 12.64 7.56
N GLY A 444 -16.65 13.40 6.83
CA GLY A 444 -18.11 13.21 6.80
C GLY A 444 -18.57 12.04 5.93
N ASN A 445 -17.70 11.03 5.70
CA ASN A 445 -17.89 9.94 4.76
C ASN A 445 -18.67 8.74 5.34
N TYR A 446 -18.75 8.62 6.66
CA TYR A 446 -19.47 7.55 7.34
C TYR A 446 -20.92 7.94 7.65
N PRO A 447 -21.90 7.03 7.55
CA PRO A 447 -23.26 7.30 7.97
C PRO A 447 -23.31 7.61 9.47
N LEU A 448 -24.08 8.64 9.82
CA LEU A 448 -24.33 9.03 11.22
C LEU A 448 -25.65 8.43 11.69
N TYR A 449 -25.70 7.85 12.89
CA TYR A 449 -26.93 7.34 13.50
C TYR A 449 -26.90 7.52 15.02
N LYS A 450 -27.90 8.23 15.55
CA LYS A 450 -27.99 8.69 16.95
C LYS A 450 -26.76 9.46 17.42
N GLY A 451 -26.21 10.29 16.52
CA GLY A 451 -24.98 11.06 16.77
C GLY A 451 -23.69 10.24 16.74
N GLU A 452 -23.72 8.95 16.42
CA GLU A 452 -22.54 8.10 16.31
C GLU A 452 -22.21 7.77 14.85
N GLN A 453 -20.92 7.79 14.49
CA GLN A 453 -20.44 7.33 13.19
C GLN A 453 -20.50 5.81 13.12
N ILE A 454 -21.09 5.29 12.05
CA ILE A 454 -21.21 3.85 11.82
C ILE A 454 -20.26 3.46 10.69
N GLY A 455 -19.20 2.73 11.02
CA GLY A 455 -18.27 2.15 10.05
C GLY A 455 -18.83 0.90 9.34
N GLY A 456 -18.07 0.37 8.38
CA GLY A 456 -18.50 -0.73 7.51
C GLY A 456 -18.55 -2.11 8.18
N ASN A 457 -18.17 -2.24 9.45
CA ASN A 457 -18.18 -3.52 10.16
C ASN A 457 -19.61 -4.11 10.21
N GLY A 458 -19.77 -5.32 9.67
CA GLY A 458 -21.06 -6.00 9.56
C GLY A 458 -21.91 -5.61 8.34
N TYR A 459 -21.42 -4.72 7.46
CA TYR A 459 -22.15 -4.27 6.26
C TYR A 459 -21.53 -4.75 4.93
N ILE A 460 -20.48 -5.58 4.96
CA ILE A 460 -19.86 -6.14 3.74
C ILE A 460 -20.87 -6.83 2.83
N GLY A 461 -21.84 -7.56 3.39
CA GLY A 461 -22.89 -8.22 2.61
C GLY A 461 -23.72 -7.24 1.77
N HIS A 462 -23.99 -6.03 2.28
CA HIS A 462 -24.71 -4.99 1.54
C HIS A 462 -23.84 -4.42 0.41
N VAL A 463 -22.57 -4.11 0.70
CA VAL A 463 -21.62 -3.63 -0.32
C VAL A 463 -21.46 -4.65 -1.45
N LYS A 464 -21.28 -5.92 -1.10
CA LYS A 464 -21.18 -7.02 -2.07
C LYS A 464 -22.47 -7.17 -2.87
N GLN A 465 -23.63 -7.12 -2.23
CA GLN A 465 -24.92 -7.23 -2.91
C GLN A 465 -25.09 -6.13 -3.96
N GLY A 466 -24.83 -4.86 -3.60
CA GLY A 466 -24.93 -3.73 -4.52
C GLY A 466 -23.93 -3.81 -5.68
N PHE A 467 -22.71 -4.29 -5.39
CA PHE A 467 -21.70 -4.51 -6.42
C PHE A 467 -22.12 -5.60 -7.41
N ILE A 468 -22.52 -6.77 -6.90
CA ILE A 468 -22.84 -7.95 -7.73
C ILE A 468 -24.08 -7.69 -8.59
N SER A 469 -25.15 -7.11 -8.04
CA SER A 469 -26.37 -6.84 -8.80
C SER A 469 -26.11 -5.86 -9.95
N THR A 470 -25.35 -4.80 -9.68
CA THR A 470 -24.96 -3.80 -10.70
C THR A 470 -24.06 -4.44 -11.76
N TYR A 471 -23.07 -5.22 -11.35
CA TYR A 471 -22.15 -5.89 -12.28
C TYR A 471 -22.90 -6.85 -13.21
N GLN A 472 -23.78 -7.69 -12.67
CA GLN A 472 -24.56 -8.65 -13.44
C GLN A 472 -25.45 -7.95 -14.47
N TRP A 473 -26.04 -6.82 -14.11
CA TRP A 473 -26.81 -6.03 -15.06
C TRP A 473 -25.92 -5.48 -16.19
N ILE A 474 -24.75 -4.92 -15.88
CA ILE A 474 -23.80 -4.43 -16.91
C ILE A 474 -23.33 -5.56 -17.81
N LEU A 475 -22.98 -6.72 -17.24
CA LEU A 475 -22.53 -7.91 -17.96
C LEU A 475 -23.56 -8.35 -19.02
N ASN A 476 -24.85 -8.23 -18.72
CA ASN A 476 -25.94 -8.58 -19.63
C ASN A 476 -26.33 -7.47 -20.61
N ASN A 477 -25.85 -6.23 -20.42
CA ASN A 477 -26.22 -5.05 -21.22
C ASN A 477 -24.99 -4.22 -21.66
N LYS A 478 -23.87 -4.90 -21.98
CA LYS A 478 -22.58 -4.26 -22.28
C LYS A 478 -22.67 -3.19 -23.36
N GLU A 479 -23.31 -3.50 -24.48
CA GLU A 479 -23.39 -2.60 -25.63
C GLU A 479 -24.15 -1.30 -25.27
N GLU A 480 -25.35 -1.43 -24.67
CA GLU A 480 -26.15 -0.28 -24.22
C GLU A 480 -25.36 0.59 -23.22
N TYR A 481 -24.63 -0.05 -22.31
CA TYR A 481 -23.82 0.63 -21.31
C TYR A 481 -22.62 1.38 -21.93
N ILE A 482 -21.90 0.74 -22.85
CA ILE A 482 -20.76 1.34 -23.57
C ILE A 482 -21.22 2.52 -24.42
N GLU A 483 -22.32 2.38 -25.17
CA GLU A 483 -22.88 3.47 -25.98
C GLU A 483 -23.22 4.69 -25.12
N LYS A 484 -23.84 4.46 -23.96
CA LYS A 484 -24.16 5.55 -23.04
C LYS A 484 -22.92 6.23 -22.47
N ILE A 485 -21.89 5.46 -22.12
CA ILE A 485 -20.62 6.03 -21.65
C ILE A 485 -19.99 6.90 -22.73
N LYS A 486 -19.91 6.41 -23.98
CA LYS A 486 -19.39 7.18 -25.11
C LYS A 486 -20.17 8.48 -25.33
N GLU A 487 -21.50 8.42 -25.27
CA GLU A 487 -22.36 9.59 -25.43
C GLU A 487 -22.07 10.67 -24.38
N LEU A 488 -21.92 10.27 -23.11
CA LEU A 488 -21.81 11.21 -22.00
C LEU A 488 -20.39 11.71 -21.75
N PHE A 489 -19.36 10.90 -22.05
CA PHE A 489 -18.01 11.15 -21.57
C PHE A 489 -16.94 11.44 -22.63
N SER A 490 -17.16 11.15 -23.92
CA SER A 490 -16.07 11.20 -24.93
C SER A 490 -15.35 12.55 -25.03
N ASN A 491 -16.09 13.66 -24.92
CA ASN A 491 -15.53 15.01 -25.06
C ASN A 491 -15.28 15.73 -23.71
N VAL A 492 -15.21 14.97 -22.61
CA VAL A 492 -15.01 15.53 -21.28
C VAL A 492 -13.53 15.60 -20.94
N GLU A 493 -13.11 16.73 -20.38
CA GLU A 493 -11.77 16.91 -19.83
C GLU A 493 -11.61 16.16 -18.50
N CYS A 494 -10.53 15.38 -18.38
CA CYS A 494 -10.20 14.52 -17.25
C CYS A 494 -8.86 14.94 -16.66
N ARG A 495 -8.72 14.91 -15.33
CA ARG A 495 -7.42 15.16 -14.66
C ARG A 495 -6.54 13.92 -14.77
N VAL A 496 -5.28 14.12 -15.15
CA VAL A 496 -4.24 13.08 -15.15
C VAL A 496 -3.32 13.29 -13.96
N ILE A 497 -3.12 12.22 -13.20
CA ILE A 497 -2.20 12.19 -12.05
C ILE A 497 -1.00 11.35 -12.46
N TYR A 498 0.17 11.97 -12.57
CA TYR A 498 1.44 11.25 -12.86
C TYR A 498 2.22 10.90 -11.60
N LYS A 499 2.03 11.66 -10.51
CA LYS A 499 2.65 11.44 -9.20
C LYS A 499 1.66 11.86 -8.11
N ALA A 500 1.80 11.30 -6.92
CA ALA A 500 0.90 11.61 -5.81
C ALA A 500 1.07 13.08 -5.38
N THR A 501 -0.04 13.76 -5.05
CA THR A 501 0.02 15.17 -4.62
C THR A 501 0.93 15.39 -3.40
N ASN A 502 0.97 14.41 -2.49
CA ASN A 502 1.86 14.44 -1.34
C ASN A 502 3.36 14.57 -1.72
N ASP A 503 3.79 14.02 -2.86
CA ASP A 503 5.17 14.16 -3.33
C ASP A 503 5.51 15.62 -3.64
N TYR A 504 4.62 16.32 -4.34
CA TYR A 504 4.80 17.74 -4.67
C TYR A 504 4.72 18.62 -3.42
N THR A 505 3.74 18.38 -2.54
CA THR A 505 3.55 19.21 -1.33
C THR A 505 4.72 19.07 -0.35
N GLN A 506 5.32 17.89 -0.21
CA GLN A 506 6.52 17.69 0.61
C GLN A 506 7.74 18.41 0.04
N LEU A 507 7.96 18.34 -1.28
CA LEU A 507 9.03 19.08 -1.95
C LEU A 507 8.83 20.58 -1.81
N MET A 508 7.63 21.10 -2.09
CA MET A 508 7.33 22.53 -1.94
C MET A 508 7.53 23.01 -0.51
N SER A 509 6.97 22.29 0.47
CA SER A 509 7.14 22.59 1.90
C SER A 509 8.62 22.66 2.27
N THR A 510 9.43 21.69 1.84
CA THR A 510 10.88 21.68 2.12
C THR A 510 11.62 22.80 1.38
N SER A 511 11.16 23.19 0.19
CA SER A 511 11.76 24.30 -0.59
C SER A 511 11.67 25.66 0.11
N TYR A 512 10.84 25.78 1.16
CA TYR A 512 10.74 26.96 2.03
C TYR A 512 11.66 26.89 3.25
N HIS A 513 12.66 26.01 3.25
CA HIS A 513 13.73 26.04 4.24
C HIS A 513 14.61 27.28 4.05
N PRO A 514 15.04 27.99 5.12
CA PRO A 514 15.86 29.20 5.01
C PRO A 514 17.08 29.06 4.08
N ASP A 515 17.81 27.94 4.16
CA ASP A 515 18.97 27.63 3.30
C ASP A 515 18.68 27.65 1.80
N LEU A 516 17.43 27.43 1.38
CA LEU A 516 17.02 27.44 -0.03
C LEU A 516 16.41 28.80 -0.44
N LEU A 517 16.23 29.74 0.49
CA LEU A 517 15.53 31.00 0.25
C LEU A 517 16.47 32.17 -0.07
N HIS A 518 17.78 31.92 -0.10
CA HIS A 518 18.82 32.90 -0.40
C HIS A 518 18.96 33.18 -1.92
N ASN A 519 18.79 32.16 -2.77
CA ASN A 519 18.93 32.25 -4.22
C ASN A 519 17.92 31.33 -4.93
N LYS A 520 17.36 31.77 -6.06
CA LYS A 520 16.35 30.99 -6.80
C LYS A 520 16.90 29.66 -7.30
N MET A 521 18.17 29.62 -7.70
CA MET A 521 18.79 28.44 -8.29
C MET A 521 18.84 27.27 -7.29
N ASP A 522 18.98 27.55 -5.99
CA ASP A 522 18.96 26.51 -4.96
C ASP A 522 17.64 25.75 -4.94
N ARG A 523 16.51 26.47 -5.05
CA ARG A 523 15.17 25.86 -5.14
C ARG A 523 14.98 25.10 -6.44
N ILE A 524 15.44 25.67 -7.56
CA ILE A 524 15.34 25.00 -8.87
C ILE A 524 16.11 23.67 -8.82
N VAL A 525 17.36 23.67 -8.35
CA VAL A 525 18.18 22.46 -8.22
C VAL A 525 17.53 21.48 -7.26
N TYR A 526 17.02 21.94 -6.10
CA TYR A 526 16.30 21.08 -5.16
C TYR A 526 15.10 20.36 -5.78
N PHE A 527 14.28 21.05 -6.60
CA PHE A 527 13.09 20.44 -7.22
C PHE A 527 13.41 19.34 -8.23
N HIS A 528 14.67 19.20 -8.70
CA HIS A 528 15.08 18.05 -9.51
C HIS A 528 15.00 16.71 -8.76
N ARG A 529 14.83 16.73 -7.43
CA ARG A 529 14.48 15.53 -6.65
C ARG A 529 13.21 14.83 -7.15
N ILE A 530 12.34 15.51 -7.87
CA ILE A 530 11.14 14.91 -8.49
C ILE A 530 11.47 13.74 -9.43
N GLY A 531 12.65 13.73 -10.08
CA GLY A 531 13.07 12.64 -10.95
C GLY A 531 13.62 11.42 -10.20
N ILE A 532 13.87 11.52 -8.89
CA ILE A 532 14.24 10.37 -8.03
C ILE A 532 12.99 9.59 -7.62
N LEU A 533 11.83 10.24 -7.54
CA LEU A 533 10.60 9.65 -7.02
C LEU A 533 9.97 8.61 -7.96
N ILE A 534 10.41 8.53 -9.23
CA ILE A 534 10.00 7.46 -10.14
C ILE A 534 10.94 6.26 -9.99
N LYS A 535 10.51 5.27 -9.19
CA LYS A 535 11.17 3.96 -9.15
C LYS A 535 11.01 3.25 -10.51
N ASN A 536 12.13 2.78 -11.07
CA ASN A 536 12.20 1.76 -12.12
C ASN A 536 11.43 2.03 -13.43
N ASN A 537 11.60 3.22 -14.01
CA ASN A 537 11.30 3.37 -15.41
C ASN A 537 12.43 4.14 -16.09
N GLU A 538 13.54 3.45 -16.36
CA GLU A 538 14.64 3.98 -17.19
C GLU A 538 14.14 4.42 -18.58
N LYS A 539 12.99 3.89 -19.02
CA LYS A 539 12.26 4.26 -20.23
C LYS A 539 11.39 5.53 -20.10
N PHE A 540 11.24 6.12 -18.91
CA PHE A 540 10.47 7.36 -18.71
C PHE A 540 11.34 8.60 -18.93
N ASP A 541 11.51 8.97 -20.21
CA ASP A 541 12.13 10.22 -20.65
C ASP A 541 11.04 11.20 -21.12
N GLU A 542 10.43 11.92 -20.18
CA GLU A 542 9.39 12.92 -20.46
C GLU A 542 9.76 14.29 -19.87
N LYS A 543 10.81 14.90 -20.43
CA LYS A 543 11.32 16.23 -20.03
C LYS A 543 10.22 17.28 -19.88
N LYS A 544 9.20 17.27 -20.76
CA LYS A 544 8.08 18.23 -20.71
C LYS A 544 7.19 18.08 -19.47
N ILE A 545 6.97 16.85 -19.01
CA ILE A 545 6.24 16.60 -17.76
C ILE A 545 7.03 17.21 -16.61
N TYR A 546 8.31 16.85 -16.49
CA TYR A 546 9.15 17.39 -15.40
C TYR A 546 9.30 18.92 -15.43
N GLN A 547 9.43 19.52 -16.62
CA GLN A 547 9.47 20.98 -16.76
C GLN A 547 8.18 21.61 -16.26
N THR A 548 7.02 21.04 -16.59
CA THR A 548 5.72 21.50 -16.09
C THR A 548 5.61 21.34 -14.58
N GLU A 549 6.08 20.22 -14.02
CA GLU A 549 6.08 19.96 -12.57
C GLU A 549 6.94 20.98 -11.82
N ILE A 550 8.18 21.21 -12.29
CA ILE A 550 9.10 22.17 -11.68
C ILE A 550 8.56 23.60 -11.81
N GLU A 551 7.99 23.97 -12.97
CA GLU A 551 7.38 25.29 -13.15
C GLU A 551 6.22 25.51 -12.16
N ALA A 552 5.33 24.52 -11.99
CA ALA A 552 4.23 24.60 -11.05
C ALA A 552 4.73 24.73 -9.59
N MET A 553 5.66 23.88 -9.16
CA MET A 553 6.20 23.92 -7.80
C MET A 553 6.96 25.22 -7.51
N LEU A 554 7.70 25.76 -8.50
CA LEU A 554 8.33 27.08 -8.40
C LEU A 554 7.31 28.21 -8.28
N ASN A 555 6.07 27.98 -8.74
CA ASN A 555 4.94 28.89 -8.58
C ASN A 555 4.17 28.70 -7.26
N GLY A 556 4.53 27.71 -6.45
CA GLY A 556 3.81 27.33 -5.23
C GLY A 556 2.52 26.55 -5.52
N ASP A 557 2.43 25.92 -6.68
CA ASP A 557 1.28 25.17 -7.14
C ASP A 557 1.63 23.68 -7.35
N VAL A 558 0.65 22.82 -7.07
CA VAL A 558 0.69 21.43 -7.50
C VAL A 558 0.44 21.40 -9.02
N PRO A 559 1.23 20.67 -9.82
CA PRO A 559 1.03 20.60 -11.26
C PRO A 559 -0.32 19.97 -11.61
N SER A 560 -0.96 20.51 -12.64
CA SER A 560 -2.23 20.02 -13.18
C SER A 560 -2.05 19.58 -14.62
N PHE A 561 -2.49 18.37 -14.93
CA PHE A 561 -2.47 17.79 -16.26
C PHE A 561 -3.86 17.34 -16.65
N ASN A 562 -4.22 17.57 -17.91
CA ASN A 562 -5.55 17.28 -18.42
C ASN A 562 -5.47 16.41 -19.68
N ILE A 563 -6.51 15.65 -19.94
CA ILE A 563 -6.72 14.91 -21.18
C ILE A 563 -8.20 14.91 -21.52
N ILE A 564 -8.56 15.11 -22.80
CA ILE A 564 -9.93 14.84 -23.25
C ILE A 564 -10.11 13.32 -23.32
N ALA A 565 -11.23 12.78 -22.83
CA ALA A 565 -11.40 11.33 -22.66
C ALA A 565 -11.20 10.50 -23.94
N ASP A 566 -11.50 11.05 -25.13
CA ASP A 566 -11.30 10.43 -26.44
C ASP A 566 -9.92 10.72 -27.07
N SER A 567 -9.12 11.59 -26.45
CA SER A 567 -7.78 11.97 -26.89
C SER A 567 -6.72 11.00 -26.39
N LYS A 568 -5.57 11.01 -27.08
CA LYS A 568 -4.34 10.30 -26.72
C LYS A 568 -3.22 11.27 -26.32
N LYS A 569 -3.57 12.53 -26.05
CA LYS A 569 -2.64 13.62 -25.75
C LYS A 569 -3.03 14.29 -24.45
N ALA A 570 -2.13 14.30 -23.48
CA ALA A 570 -2.27 15.09 -22.27
C ALA A 570 -1.64 16.47 -22.46
N THR A 571 -2.30 17.46 -21.88
CA THR A 571 -1.89 18.86 -21.89
C THR A 571 -1.65 19.39 -20.48
N ASN A 572 -0.86 20.46 -20.38
CA ASN A 572 -0.81 21.28 -19.18
C ASN A 572 -1.91 22.36 -19.20
N PHE A 573 -1.98 23.18 -18.16
CA PHE A 573 -2.95 24.28 -18.05
C PHE A 573 -2.82 25.37 -19.14
N LYS A 574 -1.67 25.45 -19.83
CA LYS A 574 -1.45 26.36 -20.96
C LYS A 574 -1.94 25.76 -22.29
N ASN A 575 -2.57 24.58 -22.25
CA ASN A 575 -2.97 23.77 -23.41
C ASN A 575 -1.79 23.29 -24.26
N GLU A 576 -0.58 23.23 -23.69
CA GLU A 576 0.59 22.67 -24.37
C GLU A 576 0.61 21.16 -24.17
N VAL A 577 0.90 20.41 -25.24
CA VAL A 577 1.01 18.95 -25.17
C VAL A 577 2.28 18.57 -24.41
N VAL A 578 2.08 17.93 -23.25
CA VAL A 578 3.16 17.44 -22.38
C VAL A 578 3.46 15.95 -22.60
N TYR A 579 2.48 15.19 -23.10
CA TYR A 579 2.60 13.76 -23.36
C TYR A 579 1.63 13.32 -24.46
N ASP A 580 2.13 12.56 -25.45
CA ASP A 580 1.35 12.12 -26.63
C ASP A 580 1.59 10.65 -27.02
N LYS A 581 2.15 9.85 -26.10
CA LYS A 581 2.50 8.45 -26.32
C LYS A 581 1.45 7.45 -25.81
N TYR A 582 0.26 7.90 -25.41
CA TYR A 582 -0.84 6.99 -25.05
C TYR A 582 -1.26 6.19 -26.29
N LYS A 583 -1.34 4.86 -26.20
CA LYS A 583 -1.79 4.02 -27.32
C LYS A 583 -3.31 4.04 -27.42
N LYS A 584 -3.98 4.15 -26.27
CA LYS A 584 -5.45 4.19 -26.16
C LYS A 584 -5.94 5.44 -25.45
N SER A 585 -7.12 5.91 -25.83
CA SER A 585 -7.85 6.94 -25.09
C SER A 585 -8.50 6.34 -23.84
N ILE A 586 -8.98 7.18 -22.92
CA ILE A 586 -9.67 6.70 -21.72
C ILE A 586 -10.96 5.96 -22.11
N ILE A 587 -11.68 6.45 -23.12
CA ILE A 587 -12.89 5.78 -23.61
C ILE A 587 -12.59 4.41 -24.19
N GLU A 588 -11.50 4.26 -24.97
CA GLU A 588 -11.09 2.96 -25.51
C GLU A 588 -10.74 1.98 -24.38
N THR A 589 -10.05 2.42 -23.31
CA THR A 589 -9.71 1.53 -22.19
C THR A 589 -10.91 1.15 -21.32
N VAL A 590 -11.86 2.07 -21.12
CA VAL A 590 -13.13 1.81 -20.43
C VAL A 590 -13.98 0.81 -21.22
N GLU A 591 -14.09 1.00 -22.54
CA GLU A 591 -14.79 0.06 -23.43
C GLU A 591 -14.18 -1.34 -23.36
N GLU A 592 -12.85 -1.45 -23.46
CA GLU A 592 -12.17 -2.75 -23.36
C GLU A 592 -12.39 -3.43 -22.01
N LYS A 593 -12.38 -2.66 -20.91
CA LYS A 593 -12.68 -3.20 -19.58
C LYS A 593 -14.09 -3.76 -19.53
N ILE A 594 -15.09 -3.00 -20.00
CA ILE A 594 -16.50 -3.43 -20.01
C ILE A 594 -16.68 -4.67 -20.89
N GLN A 595 -16.02 -4.71 -22.05
CA GLN A 595 -16.05 -5.88 -22.93
C GLN A 595 -15.46 -7.13 -22.26
N LYS A 596 -14.41 -6.98 -21.46
CA LYS A 596 -13.75 -8.08 -20.72
C LYS A 596 -14.48 -8.55 -19.47
N LEU A 597 -15.54 -7.87 -19.01
CA LEU A 597 -16.32 -8.31 -17.85
C LEU A 597 -16.83 -9.73 -18.07
N SER A 598 -16.75 -10.56 -17.03
CA SER A 598 -17.06 -11.99 -17.08
C SER A 598 -17.44 -12.50 -15.69
N ALA A 599 -17.96 -13.72 -15.61
CA ALA A 599 -18.22 -14.36 -14.32
C ALA A 599 -16.94 -14.49 -13.48
N ILE A 600 -15.81 -14.84 -14.11
CA ILE A 600 -14.51 -14.96 -13.43
C ILE A 600 -14.05 -13.62 -12.86
N ASP A 601 -14.18 -12.55 -13.65
CA ASP A 601 -13.84 -11.21 -13.18
C ASP A 601 -14.76 -10.77 -12.04
N LEU A 602 -16.08 -11.00 -12.11
CA LEU A 602 -17.02 -10.73 -11.03
C LEU A 602 -16.61 -11.41 -9.72
N GLU A 603 -16.35 -12.72 -9.76
CA GLU A 603 -15.92 -13.45 -8.59
C GLU A 603 -14.55 -12.95 -8.05
N ARG A 604 -13.66 -12.48 -8.94
CA ARG A 604 -12.38 -11.89 -8.55
C ARG A 604 -12.57 -10.54 -7.87
N GLN A 605 -13.36 -9.64 -8.44
CA GLN A 605 -13.66 -8.37 -7.79
C GLN A 605 -14.37 -8.58 -6.45
N ALA A 606 -15.29 -9.54 -6.34
CA ALA A 606 -15.92 -9.90 -5.08
C ALA A 606 -14.92 -10.41 -4.03
N ALA A 607 -13.94 -11.22 -4.43
CA ALA A 607 -12.87 -11.66 -3.53
C ALA A 607 -11.99 -10.51 -3.06
N LEU A 608 -11.66 -9.55 -3.93
CA LEU A 608 -10.91 -8.35 -3.57
C LEU A 608 -11.69 -7.45 -2.59
N ILE A 609 -13.03 -7.40 -2.68
CA ILE A 609 -13.87 -6.73 -1.67
C ILE A 609 -13.69 -7.42 -0.31
N TYR A 610 -13.75 -8.75 -0.23
CA TYR A 610 -13.48 -9.46 1.03
C TYR A 610 -12.09 -9.19 1.60
N LEU A 611 -11.07 -9.27 0.74
CA LEU A 611 -9.69 -9.05 1.15
C LEU A 611 -9.44 -7.62 1.65
N SER A 612 -10.11 -6.62 1.10
CA SER A 612 -10.02 -5.23 1.60
C SER A 612 -10.51 -5.10 3.05
N TYR A 613 -11.61 -5.80 3.40
CA TYR A 613 -12.13 -5.83 4.78
C TYR A 613 -11.21 -6.61 5.71
N ILE A 614 -10.77 -7.81 5.31
CA ILE A 614 -9.84 -8.63 6.10
C ILE A 614 -8.53 -7.86 6.34
N GLY A 615 -8.02 -7.19 5.31
CA GLY A 615 -6.80 -6.39 5.37
C GLY A 615 -6.85 -5.28 6.41
N CYS A 616 -8.03 -4.73 6.68
CA CYS A 616 -8.27 -3.71 7.72
C CYS A 616 -8.81 -4.30 9.04
N LYS A 617 -8.65 -5.61 9.28
CA LYS A 617 -9.14 -6.33 10.48
C LYS A 617 -10.65 -6.21 10.70
N MET A 618 -11.40 -6.01 9.63
CA MET A 618 -12.86 -5.94 9.68
C MET A 618 -13.44 -7.35 9.61
N LYS A 619 -14.55 -7.57 10.31
CA LYS A 619 -15.23 -8.87 10.29
C LYS A 619 -15.93 -9.07 8.95
N THR A 620 -15.81 -10.28 8.40
CA THR A 620 -16.53 -10.73 7.22
C THR A 620 -17.68 -11.67 7.59
N ASP A 621 -18.53 -11.99 6.62
CA ASP A 621 -19.61 -12.98 6.74
C ASP A 621 -19.16 -14.40 6.32
N LEU A 622 -17.85 -14.62 6.13
CA LEU A 622 -17.31 -15.92 5.74
C LEU A 622 -17.26 -16.91 6.92
N PRO A 623 -17.47 -18.22 6.67
CA PRO A 623 -17.31 -19.24 7.71
C PRO A 623 -15.88 -19.26 8.25
N VAL A 624 -15.75 -19.29 9.58
CA VAL A 624 -14.45 -19.35 10.27
C VAL A 624 -14.03 -20.80 10.59
N LYS A 625 -14.95 -21.77 10.49
CA LYS A 625 -14.74 -23.16 10.92
C LYS A 625 -15.16 -24.17 9.86
N THR A 626 -14.44 -25.28 9.76
CA THR A 626 -14.79 -26.42 8.91
C THR A 626 -15.93 -27.27 9.46
N ASN A 627 -16.11 -27.27 10.79
CA ASN A 627 -17.06 -28.13 11.51
C ASN A 627 -16.85 -29.65 11.32
N THR A 628 -15.68 -30.06 10.84
CA THR A 628 -15.26 -31.47 10.76
C THR A 628 -15.22 -32.13 12.13
N GLN A 629 -15.57 -33.41 12.19
CA GLN A 629 -15.48 -34.23 13.40
C GLN A 629 -14.70 -35.52 13.12
N PHE A 630 -13.77 -35.85 14.02
CA PHE A 630 -13.14 -37.17 13.99
C PHE A 630 -14.19 -38.24 14.26
N THR A 631 -14.32 -39.20 13.34
CA THR A 631 -15.46 -40.11 13.33
C THR A 631 -15.02 -41.57 13.47
N SER A 632 -15.53 -42.26 14.50
CA SER A 632 -15.25 -43.68 14.76
C SER A 632 -16.12 -44.64 13.94
N THR A 633 -17.23 -44.17 13.39
CA THR A 633 -18.24 -44.95 12.65
C THR A 633 -18.71 -44.17 11.42
N GLY A 634 -18.50 -44.71 10.23
CA GLY A 634 -18.95 -44.10 8.98
C GLY A 634 -19.18 -45.14 7.89
N SER A 635 -19.79 -44.72 6.80
CA SER A 635 -19.86 -45.54 5.59
C SER A 635 -18.74 -45.14 4.64
N LEU A 636 -18.01 -46.13 4.11
CA LEU A 636 -17.13 -45.91 2.95
C LEU A 636 -17.94 -45.80 1.65
N ASP A 637 -19.24 -46.12 1.67
CA ASP A 637 -20.15 -45.98 0.52
C ASP A 637 -20.64 -44.53 0.31
N ILE A 638 -20.07 -43.55 1.02
CA ILE A 638 -20.26 -42.15 0.61
C ILE A 638 -19.60 -42.03 -0.75
N ASN A 639 -20.42 -41.79 -1.77
CA ASN A 639 -20.06 -41.71 -3.20
C ASN A 639 -19.23 -40.45 -3.50
N CYS A 640 -18.16 -40.22 -2.74
CA CYS A 640 -17.25 -39.10 -2.89
C CYS A 640 -16.05 -39.54 -3.73
N ASP A 641 -16.01 -39.07 -4.96
CA ASP A 641 -14.87 -39.25 -5.84
C ASP A 641 -13.80 -38.19 -5.51
N TYR A 642 -12.89 -38.53 -4.58
CA TYR A 642 -11.82 -37.63 -4.15
C TYR A 642 -10.99 -37.10 -5.31
N LEU A 643 -10.75 -37.92 -6.33
CA LEU A 643 -9.96 -37.54 -7.49
C LEU A 643 -10.70 -36.51 -8.35
N LYS A 644 -12.01 -36.69 -8.55
CA LYS A 644 -12.86 -35.70 -9.22
C LYS A 644 -12.91 -34.38 -8.46
N GLU A 645 -13.10 -34.40 -7.15
CA GLU A 645 -13.14 -33.17 -6.34
C GLU A 645 -11.77 -32.46 -6.31
N ALA A 646 -10.67 -33.23 -6.23
CA ALA A 646 -9.33 -32.69 -6.40
C ALA A 646 -9.15 -32.04 -7.78
N ARG A 647 -9.68 -32.64 -8.85
CA ARG A 647 -9.66 -32.04 -10.19
C ARG A 647 -10.46 -30.74 -10.24
N ILE A 648 -11.66 -30.68 -9.67
CA ILE A 648 -12.50 -29.47 -9.64
C ILE A 648 -11.76 -28.31 -8.95
N ILE A 649 -11.09 -28.59 -7.81
CA ILE A 649 -10.26 -27.59 -7.14
C ILE A 649 -9.12 -27.11 -8.06
N GLY A 650 -8.42 -28.03 -8.73
CA GLY A 650 -7.34 -27.69 -9.65
C GLY A 650 -7.79 -26.82 -10.82
N GLU A 651 -8.93 -27.16 -11.44
CA GLU A 651 -9.51 -26.36 -12.52
C GLU A 651 -9.95 -24.97 -12.03
N LYS A 652 -10.47 -24.86 -10.81
CA LYS A 652 -10.81 -23.54 -10.23
C LYS A 652 -9.56 -22.69 -9.97
N ILE A 653 -8.47 -23.29 -9.51
CA ILE A 653 -7.19 -22.60 -9.36
C ILE A 653 -6.67 -22.13 -10.73
N ILE A 654 -6.75 -22.95 -11.78
CA ILE A 654 -6.36 -22.55 -13.15
C ILE A 654 -7.23 -21.38 -13.65
N GLU A 655 -8.55 -21.45 -13.47
CA GLU A 655 -9.50 -20.40 -13.88
C GLU A 655 -9.20 -19.04 -13.22
N ARG A 656 -8.69 -19.06 -11.98
CA ARG A 656 -8.36 -17.87 -11.20
C ARG A 656 -6.93 -17.38 -11.39
N GLY A 657 -6.07 -18.19 -12.01
CA GLY A 657 -4.68 -17.85 -12.31
C GLY A 657 -4.51 -16.89 -13.49
N PHE A 658 -3.31 -16.33 -13.57
CA PHE A 658 -2.83 -15.52 -14.69
C PHE A 658 -1.73 -16.29 -15.41
N SER A 659 -1.74 -16.23 -16.75
CA SER A 659 -0.73 -16.83 -17.61
C SER A 659 -0.16 -15.77 -18.54
N VAL A 660 1.14 -15.55 -18.49
CA VAL A 660 1.85 -14.54 -19.31
C VAL A 660 3.07 -15.17 -19.95
N THR A 661 3.35 -14.86 -21.20
CA THR A 661 4.59 -15.27 -21.86
C THR A 661 5.69 -14.26 -21.59
N VAL A 662 6.77 -14.69 -20.94
CA VAL A 662 7.95 -13.90 -20.59
C VAL A 662 9.19 -14.60 -21.15
N ASN A 663 9.99 -13.92 -21.96
CA ASN A 663 11.20 -14.50 -22.58
C ASN A 663 10.95 -15.86 -23.27
N ASN A 664 9.87 -15.97 -24.05
CA ASN A 664 9.40 -17.20 -24.72
C ASN A 664 9.03 -18.37 -23.81
N LYS A 665 8.85 -18.15 -22.50
CA LYS A 665 8.33 -19.12 -21.54
C LYS A 665 6.98 -18.66 -21.00
N VAL A 666 6.05 -19.58 -20.81
CA VAL A 666 4.81 -19.28 -20.09
C VAL A 666 5.11 -19.29 -18.60
N GLU A 667 4.70 -18.21 -17.93
CA GLU A 667 4.72 -18.06 -16.48
C GLU A 667 3.29 -18.00 -15.95
N ASN A 668 3.00 -18.76 -14.89
CA ASN A 668 1.72 -18.73 -14.18
C ASN A 668 1.89 -18.18 -12.76
N SER A 669 0.94 -17.37 -12.31
CA SER A 669 0.85 -16.89 -10.93
C SER A 669 -0.58 -16.44 -10.58
N TRP A 670 -0.82 -16.07 -9.33
CA TRP A 670 -2.14 -15.69 -8.80
C TRP A 670 -2.05 -14.43 -7.94
N ILE A 671 -3.20 -13.88 -7.58
CA ILE A 671 -3.31 -12.89 -6.49
C ILE A 671 -3.34 -13.63 -5.16
N CYS A 672 -2.77 -13.03 -4.12
CA CYS A 672 -2.91 -13.45 -2.74
C CYS A 672 -3.02 -12.25 -1.80
N TYR A 673 -3.12 -12.54 -0.51
CA TYR A 673 -3.07 -11.56 0.56
C TYR A 673 -1.91 -11.89 1.50
N ILE A 674 -1.05 -10.90 1.75
CA ILE A 674 0.19 -11.04 2.52
C ILE A 674 0.06 -10.23 3.81
N GLY A 675 0.32 -10.89 4.94
CA GLY A 675 0.28 -10.28 6.26
C GLY A 675 1.48 -9.36 6.50
N PHE A 676 1.26 -8.25 7.19
CA PHE A 676 2.30 -7.33 7.63
C PHE A 676 1.90 -6.61 8.93
N GLY A 677 2.91 -6.10 9.66
CA GLY A 677 2.70 -5.41 10.93
C GLY A 677 1.92 -6.25 11.95
N ASP A 678 1.11 -5.59 12.77
CA ASP A 678 0.19 -6.25 13.69
C ASP A 678 -1.04 -6.76 12.92
N ASP A 679 -1.03 -7.94 12.31
CA ASP A 679 -2.20 -8.57 11.66
C ASP A 679 -2.95 -7.73 10.59
N TYR A 680 -2.25 -6.88 9.84
CA TYR A 680 -2.81 -6.26 8.63
C TYR A 680 -2.46 -7.09 7.40
N TYR A 681 -3.23 -6.94 6.31
CA TYR A 681 -2.96 -7.67 5.07
C TYR A 681 -3.00 -6.74 3.85
N SER A 682 -2.12 -7.01 2.89
CA SER A 682 -2.08 -6.32 1.59
C SER A 682 -2.26 -7.31 0.45
N ILE A 683 -2.91 -6.86 -0.63
CA ILE A 683 -3.19 -7.66 -1.82
C ILE A 683 -1.97 -7.61 -2.74
N ASN A 684 -1.40 -8.77 -3.08
CA ASN A 684 -0.16 -8.89 -3.84
C ASN A 684 -0.22 -10.09 -4.81
N PRO A 685 0.72 -10.20 -5.77
CA PRO A 685 0.99 -11.46 -6.44
C PRO A 685 1.46 -12.54 -5.45
N VAL A 686 1.16 -13.79 -5.76
CA VAL A 686 1.69 -14.96 -5.05
C VAL A 686 3.22 -14.96 -5.13
N GLY A 687 3.87 -15.23 -4.00
CA GLY A 687 5.33 -15.32 -3.89
C GLY A 687 5.92 -16.61 -4.47
N TRP A 688 7.22 -16.83 -4.30
CA TRP A 688 7.93 -18.00 -4.86
C TRP A 688 7.81 -19.26 -4.01
N ASP A 689 7.50 -19.13 -2.72
CA ASP A 689 7.75 -20.16 -1.72
C ASP A 689 6.84 -21.41 -1.78
N LEU A 690 7.19 -22.45 -1.01
CA LEU A 690 6.42 -23.70 -0.91
C LEU A 690 5.15 -23.53 -0.07
N TYR A 691 5.11 -22.58 0.85
CA TYR A 691 4.06 -22.45 1.85
C TYR A 691 2.77 -21.84 1.27
N LYS A 692 2.86 -20.61 0.77
CA LYS A 692 1.78 -19.89 0.08
C LYS A 692 2.10 -19.60 -1.39
N GLY A 693 3.35 -19.82 -1.81
CA GLY A 693 3.87 -19.42 -3.11
C GLY A 693 3.67 -20.41 -4.27
N ASN A 694 4.24 -20.02 -5.41
CA ASN A 694 4.22 -20.74 -6.69
C ASN A 694 4.84 -22.13 -6.60
N CYS A 695 5.89 -22.35 -5.79
CA CYS A 695 6.44 -23.69 -5.58
C CYS A 695 5.40 -24.65 -4.98
N GLY A 696 4.61 -24.20 -4.00
CA GLY A 696 3.55 -25.01 -3.39
C GLY A 696 2.44 -25.36 -4.38
N ILE A 697 1.98 -24.38 -5.15
CA ILE A 697 0.93 -24.57 -6.15
C ILE A 697 1.40 -25.50 -7.27
N ALA A 698 2.64 -25.32 -7.76
CA ALA A 698 3.25 -26.20 -8.75
C ALA A 698 3.34 -27.66 -8.26
N LEU A 699 3.70 -27.87 -6.98
CA LEU A 699 3.76 -29.21 -6.40
C LEU A 699 2.40 -29.91 -6.44
N TYR A 700 1.33 -29.19 -6.06
CA TYR A 700 -0.03 -29.72 -6.15
C TYR A 700 -0.41 -30.09 -7.59
N PHE A 701 -0.20 -29.21 -8.56
CA PHE A 701 -0.55 -29.50 -9.97
C PHE A 701 0.24 -30.67 -10.55
N MET A 702 1.50 -30.80 -10.16
CA MET A 702 2.29 -31.96 -10.54
C MET A 702 1.62 -33.24 -10.03
N TYR A 703 1.23 -33.30 -8.74
CA TYR A 703 0.67 -34.51 -8.14
C TYR A 703 -0.68 -34.83 -8.76
N LEU A 704 -1.50 -33.80 -9.00
CA LEU A 704 -2.75 -33.91 -9.73
C LEU A 704 -2.54 -34.50 -11.13
N GLY A 705 -1.59 -33.98 -11.90
CA GLY A 705 -1.28 -34.44 -13.25
C GLY A 705 -0.77 -35.87 -13.30
N LYS A 706 0.08 -36.27 -12.35
CA LYS A 706 0.59 -37.66 -12.25
C LYS A 706 -0.50 -38.64 -11.83
N THR A 707 -1.33 -38.31 -10.85
CA THR A 707 -2.44 -39.18 -10.41
C THR A 707 -3.51 -39.32 -11.50
N LEU A 708 -3.84 -38.22 -12.19
CA LEU A 708 -4.80 -38.24 -13.32
C LEU A 708 -4.22 -38.83 -14.61
N LYS A 709 -2.89 -38.89 -14.74
CA LYS A 709 -2.16 -39.21 -15.98
C LYS A 709 -2.48 -38.22 -17.11
N GLU A 710 -2.59 -36.94 -16.77
CA GLU A 710 -2.93 -35.86 -17.70
C GLU A 710 -1.77 -34.85 -17.79
N GLU A 711 -1.11 -34.79 -18.95
CA GLU A 711 0.09 -33.97 -19.17
C GLU A 711 -0.17 -32.47 -19.01
N LYS A 712 -1.40 -32.00 -19.26
CA LYS A 712 -1.76 -30.57 -19.13
C LYS A 712 -1.44 -29.99 -17.75
N TYR A 713 -1.69 -30.74 -16.67
CA TYR A 713 -1.40 -30.25 -15.31
C TYR A 713 0.09 -30.34 -14.98
N ILE A 714 0.80 -31.32 -15.54
CA ILE A 714 2.25 -31.44 -15.40
C ILE A 714 2.92 -30.24 -16.09
N GLN A 715 2.48 -29.90 -17.31
CA GLN A 715 2.97 -28.71 -18.01
C GLN A 715 2.61 -27.43 -17.25
N TYR A 716 1.38 -27.30 -16.75
CA TYR A 716 0.98 -26.14 -15.94
C TYR A 716 1.82 -25.98 -14.67
N ALA A 717 2.22 -27.08 -14.04
CA ALA A 717 3.13 -27.08 -12.89
C ALA A 717 4.54 -26.58 -13.28
N LYS A 718 5.07 -27.01 -14.44
CA LYS A 718 6.35 -26.50 -14.98
C LYS A 718 6.28 -25.00 -15.30
N ASP A 719 5.19 -24.57 -15.95
CA ASP A 719 4.96 -23.16 -16.31
C ASP A 719 4.87 -22.28 -15.06
N THR A 720 4.29 -22.80 -13.97
CA THR A 720 4.27 -22.12 -12.67
C THR A 720 5.68 -21.92 -12.09
N LEU A 721 6.57 -22.92 -12.24
CA LEU A 721 7.96 -22.81 -11.76
C LEU A 721 8.83 -21.89 -12.61
N ASN A 722 8.48 -21.61 -13.87
CA ASN A 722 9.27 -20.70 -14.73
C ASN A 722 9.44 -19.31 -14.09
N SER A 723 8.42 -18.82 -13.37
CA SER A 723 8.49 -17.54 -12.62
C SER A 723 9.60 -17.54 -11.55
N VAL A 724 9.72 -18.64 -10.82
CA VAL A 724 10.75 -18.84 -9.79
C VAL A 724 12.14 -19.00 -10.43
N GLU A 725 12.24 -19.76 -11.52
CA GLU A 725 13.49 -19.96 -12.26
C GLU A 725 14.05 -18.66 -12.84
N ARG A 726 13.18 -17.78 -13.36
CA ARG A 726 13.58 -16.47 -13.88
C ARG A 726 14.31 -15.67 -12.80
N MET A 727 13.76 -15.61 -11.60
CA MET A 727 14.35 -14.87 -10.49
C MET A 727 15.69 -15.45 -10.04
N ILE A 728 15.86 -16.78 -10.03
CA ILE A 728 17.16 -17.43 -9.72
C ILE A 728 18.23 -17.09 -10.78
N ASN A 729 17.82 -16.95 -12.04
CA ASN A 729 18.73 -16.85 -13.17
C ASN A 729 19.30 -15.44 -13.41
N LEU A 730 18.91 -14.43 -12.63
CA LEU A 730 19.36 -13.04 -12.81
C LEU A 730 20.81 -12.78 -12.39
N ASN A 731 21.58 -13.79 -11.96
CA ASN A 731 23.02 -13.72 -11.61
C ASN A 731 23.38 -12.71 -10.49
N HIS A 732 22.43 -12.01 -9.90
CA HIS A 732 22.68 -11.09 -8.80
C HIS A 732 22.55 -11.85 -7.47
N VAL A 733 23.64 -11.89 -6.69
CA VAL A 733 23.67 -12.45 -5.33
C VAL A 733 22.56 -11.84 -4.45
N GLU A 734 22.25 -10.56 -4.69
CA GLU A 734 21.19 -9.80 -4.02
C GLU A 734 19.80 -10.45 -4.17
N ASP A 735 19.53 -11.19 -5.25
CA ASP A 735 18.23 -11.84 -5.47
C ASP A 735 18.03 -13.04 -4.53
N ILE A 736 19.08 -13.87 -4.35
CA ILE A 736 19.04 -15.01 -3.43
C ILE A 736 19.00 -14.53 -1.98
N GLU A 737 19.72 -13.44 -1.67
CA GLU A 737 19.64 -12.78 -0.36
C GLU A 737 18.23 -12.24 -0.06
N THR A 738 17.56 -11.67 -1.07
CA THR A 738 16.18 -11.18 -0.94
C THR A 738 15.18 -12.30 -0.69
N MET A 739 15.34 -13.46 -1.34
CA MET A 739 14.46 -14.62 -1.13
C MET A 739 14.68 -15.34 0.20
N GLY A 740 15.92 -15.35 0.70
CA GLY A 740 16.33 -16.15 1.84
C GLY A 740 16.43 -17.65 1.55
N LEU A 741 17.02 -18.41 2.48
CA LEU A 741 17.35 -19.83 2.30
C LEU A 741 16.29 -20.83 2.79
N GLY A 742 15.18 -20.37 3.36
CA GLY A 742 14.16 -21.26 3.94
C GLY A 742 13.56 -22.28 2.95
N VAL A 743 13.08 -23.42 3.45
CA VAL A 743 12.43 -24.45 2.62
C VAL A 743 10.96 -24.15 2.36
N PHE A 744 10.27 -23.58 3.33
CA PHE A 744 8.86 -23.23 3.20
C PHE A 744 8.65 -21.76 2.82
N THR A 745 9.65 -20.89 3.03
CA THR A 745 9.54 -19.44 2.76
C THR A 745 10.64 -18.88 1.87
N GLY A 746 11.61 -19.68 1.43
CA GLY A 746 12.79 -19.22 0.69
C GLY A 746 13.16 -20.12 -0.48
N ILE A 747 14.39 -19.99 -0.98
CA ILE A 747 14.83 -20.61 -2.23
C ILE A 747 14.91 -22.15 -2.19
N TYR A 748 15.05 -22.74 -1.00
CA TYR A 748 15.02 -24.21 -0.89
C TYR A 748 13.63 -24.79 -1.17
N SER A 749 12.58 -23.97 -1.25
CA SER A 749 11.28 -24.35 -1.83
C SER A 749 11.45 -24.92 -3.23
N TYR A 750 12.25 -24.25 -4.06
CA TYR A 750 12.51 -24.67 -5.44
C TYR A 750 13.28 -25.99 -5.48
N VAL A 751 14.31 -26.14 -4.65
CA VAL A 751 15.11 -27.38 -4.57
C VAL A 751 14.23 -28.56 -4.16
N PHE A 752 13.34 -28.37 -3.17
CA PHE A 752 12.42 -29.43 -2.74
C PHE A 752 11.46 -29.85 -3.85
N VAL A 753 10.78 -28.88 -4.48
CA VAL A 753 9.77 -29.17 -5.50
C VAL A 753 10.39 -29.80 -6.74
N THR A 754 11.52 -29.28 -7.22
CA THR A 754 12.22 -29.85 -8.36
C THR A 754 12.76 -31.25 -8.07
N HIS A 755 13.24 -31.52 -6.85
CA HIS A 755 13.60 -32.88 -6.44
C HIS A 755 12.42 -33.85 -6.54
N LYS A 756 11.21 -33.44 -6.14
CA LYS A 756 10.00 -34.25 -6.32
C LYS A 756 9.67 -34.48 -7.79
N PHE A 757 9.81 -33.46 -8.64
CA PHE A 757 9.59 -33.59 -10.08
C PHE A 757 10.59 -34.56 -10.72
N ILE A 758 11.85 -34.54 -10.28
CA ILE A 758 12.89 -35.48 -10.70
C ILE A 758 12.51 -36.91 -10.29
N LYS A 759 12.17 -37.15 -9.01
CA LYS A 759 11.75 -38.48 -8.52
C LYS A 759 10.56 -39.05 -9.29
N LEU A 760 9.67 -38.19 -9.80
CA LEU A 760 8.49 -38.59 -10.57
C LEU A 760 8.70 -38.59 -12.10
N ASN A 761 9.96 -38.46 -12.55
CA ASN A 761 10.35 -38.46 -13.96
C ASN A 761 9.51 -37.47 -14.80
N VAL A 762 9.42 -36.22 -14.34
CA VAL A 762 8.67 -35.14 -15.00
C VAL A 762 9.51 -34.44 -16.08
N TYR A 763 10.83 -34.40 -15.91
CA TYR A 763 11.74 -33.68 -16.78
C TYR A 763 12.32 -34.56 -17.89
N ASN A 764 12.42 -34.00 -19.09
CA ASN A 764 13.25 -34.55 -20.15
C ASN A 764 14.74 -34.28 -19.87
N LYS A 765 15.64 -34.84 -20.69
CA LYS A 765 17.09 -34.75 -20.48
C LYS A 765 17.64 -33.31 -20.47
N ALA A 766 17.09 -32.42 -21.30
CA ALA A 766 17.55 -31.03 -21.37
C ALA A 766 17.06 -30.22 -20.17
N GLU A 767 15.79 -30.36 -19.82
CA GLU A 767 15.20 -29.75 -18.61
C GLU A 767 15.93 -30.21 -17.35
N LEU A 768 16.18 -31.51 -17.23
CA LEU A 768 16.86 -32.10 -16.07
C LEU A 768 18.27 -31.51 -15.87
N LYS A 769 19.01 -31.30 -16.96
CA LYS A 769 20.33 -30.66 -16.92
C LYS A 769 20.25 -29.21 -16.41
N GLN A 770 19.23 -28.47 -16.86
CA GLN A 770 19.02 -27.09 -16.44
C GLN A 770 18.62 -26.99 -14.97
N VAL A 771 17.70 -27.84 -14.52
CA VAL A 771 17.26 -27.90 -13.11
C VAL A 771 18.43 -28.22 -12.17
N TRP A 772 19.26 -29.22 -12.52
CA TRP A 772 20.46 -29.51 -11.72
C TRP A 772 21.45 -28.35 -11.67
N ASN A 773 21.61 -27.60 -12.76
CA ASN A 773 22.44 -26.39 -12.76
C ASN A 773 21.93 -25.34 -11.77
N TYR A 774 20.61 -25.14 -11.65
CA TYR A 774 20.03 -24.26 -10.64
C TYR A 774 20.25 -24.79 -9.22
N ILE A 775 20.03 -26.08 -8.98
CA ILE A 775 20.29 -26.71 -7.67
C ILE A 775 21.75 -26.54 -7.26
N TYR A 776 22.69 -26.80 -8.16
CA TYR A 776 24.13 -26.65 -7.90
C TYR A 776 24.52 -25.22 -7.53
N LYS A 777 24.02 -24.21 -8.27
CA LYS A 777 24.22 -22.79 -7.91
C LYS A 777 23.70 -22.46 -6.51
N ILE A 778 22.51 -22.98 -6.15
CA ILE A 778 21.93 -22.77 -4.81
C ILE A 778 22.80 -23.44 -3.73
N LEU A 779 23.33 -24.64 -3.98
CA LEU A 779 24.22 -25.33 -3.05
C LEU A 779 25.53 -24.58 -2.84
N GLU A 780 26.17 -24.10 -3.90
CA GLU A 780 27.39 -23.28 -3.84
C GLU A 780 27.15 -22.00 -3.03
N PHE A 781 26.06 -21.28 -3.31
CA PHE A 781 25.68 -20.10 -2.55
C PHE A 781 25.44 -20.43 -1.06
N THR A 782 24.78 -21.56 -0.79
CA THR A 782 24.50 -22.01 0.57
C THR A 782 25.79 -22.34 1.32
N GLU A 783 26.75 -23.02 0.69
CA GLU A 783 28.01 -23.40 1.35
C GLU A 783 28.76 -22.18 1.90
N VAL A 784 28.71 -21.06 1.18
CA VAL A 784 29.33 -19.79 1.57
C VAL A 784 28.53 -19.04 2.64
N ASN A 785 27.20 -19.07 2.58
CA ASN A 785 26.35 -18.19 3.39
C ASN A 785 25.61 -18.86 4.56
N ILE A 786 25.57 -20.20 4.64
CA ILE A 786 24.80 -20.92 5.68
C ILE A 786 25.19 -20.52 7.11
N SER A 787 26.46 -20.20 7.35
CA SER A 787 26.93 -19.78 8.68
C SER A 787 26.36 -18.43 9.13
N LYS A 788 25.98 -17.56 8.17
CA LYS A 788 25.36 -16.26 8.43
C LYS A 788 23.85 -16.35 8.71
N GLN A 789 23.23 -17.53 8.54
CA GLN A 789 21.81 -17.69 8.74
C GLN A 789 21.48 -17.86 10.22
N ASP A 790 20.72 -16.94 10.80
CA ASP A 790 20.40 -16.95 12.23
C ASP A 790 19.15 -17.78 12.55
N ARG A 791 18.28 -18.00 11.57
CA ARG A 791 17.07 -18.80 11.77
C ARG A 791 17.41 -20.29 11.80
N ILE A 792 16.99 -20.96 12.85
CA ILE A 792 17.27 -22.40 13.04
C ILE A 792 16.08 -23.33 12.80
N ASP A 793 14.87 -22.78 12.63
CA ASP A 793 13.64 -23.55 12.49
C ASP A 793 13.50 -24.35 11.15
N ILE A 794 12.41 -25.10 10.99
CA ILE A 794 12.12 -25.89 9.77
C ILE A 794 11.57 -25.02 8.63
N LEU A 795 10.79 -24.01 8.95
CA LEU A 795 10.02 -23.23 7.99
C LEU A 795 10.93 -22.29 7.16
N SER A 796 11.75 -21.51 7.85
CA SER A 796 12.64 -20.49 7.30
C SER A 796 14.12 -20.69 7.62
N GLY A 797 14.45 -21.67 8.47
CA GLY A 797 15.80 -21.85 9.03
C GLY A 797 16.60 -23.05 8.51
N ILE A 798 17.78 -23.22 9.12
CA ILE A 798 18.78 -24.22 8.71
C ILE A 798 18.35 -25.67 8.95
N SER A 799 17.46 -25.95 9.90
CA SER A 799 16.96 -27.31 10.11
C SER A 799 16.07 -27.79 8.97
N GLY A 800 15.31 -26.89 8.34
CA GLY A 800 14.58 -27.22 7.11
C GLY A 800 15.54 -27.56 5.98
N ILE A 801 16.54 -26.70 5.76
CA ILE A 801 17.59 -26.88 4.73
C ILE A 801 18.25 -28.25 4.91
N MET A 802 18.64 -28.59 6.14
CA MET A 802 19.19 -29.91 6.48
C MET A 802 18.28 -31.07 6.02
N GLY A 803 16.97 -30.97 6.25
CA GLY A 803 16.01 -31.99 5.80
C GLY A 803 16.02 -32.21 4.28
N ILE A 804 16.09 -31.14 3.50
CA ILE A 804 16.17 -31.20 2.04
C ILE A 804 17.51 -31.79 1.58
N LEU A 805 18.60 -31.30 2.15
CA LEU A 805 19.95 -31.76 1.82
C LEU A 805 20.11 -33.26 2.05
N ILE A 806 19.54 -33.79 3.14
CA ILE A 806 19.49 -35.23 3.41
C ILE A 806 18.71 -35.97 2.32
N SER A 807 17.54 -35.45 1.92
CA SER A 807 16.66 -36.10 0.94
C SER A 807 17.21 -36.16 -0.48
N ILE A 808 18.05 -35.19 -0.86
CA ILE A 808 18.67 -35.14 -2.20
C ILE A 808 20.06 -35.79 -2.25
N TYR A 809 20.67 -36.09 -1.09
CA TYR A 809 22.08 -36.47 -0.96
C TYR A 809 22.49 -37.61 -1.91
N ASP A 810 21.72 -38.71 -1.93
CA ASP A 810 22.03 -39.89 -2.75
C ASP A 810 21.79 -39.68 -4.25
N ASN A 811 21.09 -38.61 -4.64
CA ASN A 811 20.84 -38.25 -6.04
C ASN A 811 21.88 -37.27 -6.61
N LEU A 812 22.81 -36.77 -5.79
CA LEU A 812 23.84 -35.82 -6.22
C LEU A 812 25.07 -36.51 -6.81
N ASP A 813 25.73 -35.83 -7.74
CA ASP A 813 27.08 -36.19 -8.19
C ASP A 813 28.07 -36.15 -7.01
N LYS A 814 29.13 -36.97 -7.10
CA LYS A 814 30.08 -37.17 -6.00
C LYS A 814 30.68 -35.86 -5.46
N LEU A 815 31.00 -34.92 -6.34
CA LEU A 815 31.50 -33.58 -5.98
C LEU A 815 30.51 -32.83 -5.05
N TYR A 816 29.22 -32.84 -5.38
CA TYR A 816 28.20 -32.13 -4.63
C TYR A 816 27.75 -32.89 -3.37
N GLN A 817 27.95 -34.21 -3.31
CA GLN A 817 27.81 -34.95 -2.05
C GLN A 817 28.79 -34.42 -0.98
N ASP A 818 30.03 -34.12 -1.35
CA ASP A 818 31.03 -33.59 -0.42
C ASP A 818 30.69 -32.15 0.00
N VAL A 819 30.22 -31.31 -0.93
CA VAL A 819 29.67 -29.97 -0.62
C VAL A 819 28.51 -30.06 0.38
N VAL A 820 27.54 -30.94 0.13
CA VAL A 820 26.39 -31.12 1.03
C VAL A 820 26.82 -31.62 2.40
N LYS A 821 27.78 -32.55 2.49
CA LYS A 821 28.34 -32.98 3.78
C LYS A 821 28.96 -31.82 4.55
N ASN A 822 29.72 -30.95 3.90
CA ASN A 822 30.29 -29.76 4.54
C ASN A 822 29.19 -28.83 5.08
N ILE A 823 28.12 -28.60 4.29
CA ILE A 823 26.98 -27.81 4.74
C ILE A 823 26.30 -28.45 5.95
N LEU A 824 26.04 -29.76 5.92
CA LEU A 824 25.42 -30.50 7.02
C LEU A 824 26.26 -30.40 8.31
N ILE A 825 27.59 -30.52 8.22
CA ILE A 825 28.48 -30.35 9.37
C ILE A 825 28.37 -28.94 9.95
N LYS A 826 28.37 -27.90 9.10
CA LYS A 826 28.16 -26.51 9.54
C LYS A 826 26.83 -26.32 10.25
N ILE A 827 25.74 -26.91 9.71
CA ILE A 827 24.42 -26.84 10.32
C ILE A 827 24.39 -27.56 11.68
N VAL A 828 24.91 -28.78 11.77
CA VAL A 828 24.98 -29.54 13.03
C VAL A 828 25.76 -28.76 14.10
N ASN A 829 26.92 -28.20 13.73
CA ASN A 829 27.72 -27.40 14.65
C ASN A 829 26.97 -26.14 15.11
N LYS A 830 26.28 -25.44 14.21
CA LYS A 830 25.47 -24.28 14.57
C LYS A 830 24.31 -24.67 15.51
N LEU A 831 23.57 -25.74 15.22
CA LEU A 831 22.48 -26.21 16.08
C LEU A 831 22.97 -26.64 17.48
N LYS A 832 24.20 -27.17 17.59
CA LYS A 832 24.82 -27.42 18.91
C LYS A 832 25.16 -26.13 19.65
N GLN A 833 25.63 -25.10 18.95
CA GLN A 833 25.98 -23.81 19.54
C GLN A 833 24.74 -23.02 19.99
N GLU A 834 23.67 -23.07 19.21
CA GLU A 834 22.39 -22.39 19.50
C GLU A 834 21.51 -23.16 20.50
N ALA A 835 21.95 -24.33 20.96
CA ALA A 835 21.22 -25.08 21.98
C ALA A 835 21.31 -24.36 23.34
N ILE A 836 20.16 -23.97 23.87
CA ILE A 836 20.02 -23.32 25.17
C ILE A 836 20.03 -24.41 26.24
N GLN A 837 21.03 -24.37 27.12
CA GLN A 837 21.14 -25.27 28.26
C GLN A 837 20.13 -24.87 29.34
N ILE A 838 19.21 -25.78 29.70
CA ILE A 838 18.19 -25.54 30.73
C ILE A 838 18.60 -26.16 32.08
N SER A 839 19.12 -27.39 32.02
CA SER A 839 19.76 -28.12 33.13
C SER A 839 20.79 -29.09 32.55
N GLU A 840 21.60 -29.80 33.33
CA GLU A 840 22.63 -30.72 32.81
C GLU A 840 22.09 -31.73 31.77
N GLU A 841 20.84 -32.16 31.94
CA GLU A 841 20.17 -33.18 31.13
C GLU A 841 19.10 -32.64 30.19
N GLU A 842 18.94 -31.31 30.07
CA GLU A 842 17.84 -30.69 29.34
C GLU A 842 18.31 -29.51 28.49
N ILE A 843 17.90 -29.50 27.22
CA ILE A 843 18.16 -28.40 26.28
C ILE A 843 16.90 -28.01 25.52
N SER A 844 16.86 -26.77 25.03
CA SER A 844 15.87 -26.30 24.06
C SER A 844 16.56 -25.42 23.02
N TRP A 845 15.94 -25.28 21.85
CA TRP A 845 16.36 -24.33 20.82
C TRP A 845 15.45 -23.09 20.78
N THR A 846 14.50 -22.98 21.72
CA THR A 846 13.50 -21.91 21.72
C THR A 846 13.36 -21.29 23.12
N ASP A 847 13.62 -19.99 23.22
CA ASP A 847 13.45 -19.25 24.48
C ASP A 847 11.99 -19.16 24.93
N ASN A 848 11.07 -19.16 23.96
CA ASN A 848 9.63 -19.09 24.21
C ASN A 848 9.01 -20.47 24.52
N GLY A 849 9.81 -21.54 24.53
CA GLY A 849 9.34 -22.87 24.88
C GLY A 849 8.56 -23.62 23.81
N ASP A 850 8.65 -23.20 22.55
CA ASP A 850 8.00 -23.87 21.44
C ASP A 850 8.62 -25.26 21.19
N ILE A 851 7.79 -26.29 21.23
CA ILE A 851 8.17 -27.68 20.99
C ILE A 851 7.58 -28.22 19.68
N GLY A 852 6.89 -27.38 18.89
CA GLY A 852 6.27 -27.79 17.64
C GLY A 852 7.26 -28.20 16.55
N TYR A 853 6.75 -28.73 15.44
CA TYR A 853 7.62 -29.23 14.35
C TYR A 853 8.17 -28.10 13.48
N ALA A 854 7.36 -27.09 13.12
CA ALA A 854 7.81 -26.05 12.20
C ALA A 854 8.76 -25.05 12.85
N HIS A 855 8.47 -24.65 14.10
CA HIS A 855 9.17 -23.57 14.80
C HIS A 855 9.94 -24.02 16.06
N GLY A 856 9.77 -25.26 16.50
CA GLY A 856 10.24 -25.73 17.81
C GLY A 856 11.19 -26.92 17.76
N ASN A 857 11.47 -27.45 18.96
CA ASN A 857 12.41 -28.54 19.19
C ASN A 857 12.13 -29.80 18.33
N ALA A 858 10.85 -30.16 18.13
CA ALA A 858 10.49 -31.41 17.47
C ALA A 858 10.98 -31.50 16.03
N GLY A 859 10.93 -30.39 15.28
CA GLY A 859 11.46 -30.36 13.92
C GLY A 859 12.98 -30.56 13.90
N ILE A 860 13.67 -29.81 14.75
CA ILE A 860 15.14 -29.85 14.86
C ILE A 860 15.62 -31.25 15.24
N MET A 861 15.05 -31.85 16.29
CA MET A 861 15.38 -33.23 16.68
C MET A 861 15.16 -34.23 15.55
N SER A 862 14.04 -34.10 14.83
CA SER A 862 13.69 -35.02 13.74
C SER A 862 14.73 -34.97 12.61
N GLN A 863 15.15 -33.77 12.23
CA GLN A 863 16.12 -33.61 11.15
C GLN A 863 17.54 -33.98 11.61
N LEU A 864 17.90 -33.70 12.86
CA LEU A 864 19.16 -34.17 13.47
C LEU A 864 19.25 -35.70 13.48
N ALA A 865 18.15 -36.38 13.87
CA ALA A 865 18.07 -37.83 13.87
C ALA A 865 18.26 -38.42 12.46
N ARG A 866 17.68 -37.79 11.43
CA ARG A 866 17.92 -38.14 10.03
C ARG A 866 19.35 -37.85 9.58
N CYS A 867 19.93 -36.73 10.02
CA CYS A 867 21.29 -36.33 9.67
C CYS A 867 22.36 -37.30 10.20
N TYR A 868 22.08 -37.95 11.35
CA TYR A 868 22.97 -38.94 11.95
C TYR A 868 23.31 -40.10 10.99
N ASP A 869 22.44 -40.42 10.03
CA ASP A 869 22.72 -41.44 9.01
C ASP A 869 23.84 -41.05 8.03
N ILE A 870 24.10 -39.76 7.89
CA ILE A 870 25.16 -39.23 7.02
C ILE A 870 26.40 -38.82 7.83
N ILE A 871 26.23 -38.09 8.95
CA ILE A 871 27.32 -37.44 9.68
C ILE A 871 27.85 -38.28 10.87
N LYS A 872 27.15 -39.32 11.31
CA LYS A 872 27.60 -40.32 12.34
C LYS A 872 28.35 -39.73 13.55
N ASP A 873 27.95 -38.54 13.98
CA ASP A 873 28.49 -37.84 15.14
C ASP A 873 27.66 -38.20 16.40
N PRO A 874 28.23 -38.90 17.40
CA PRO A 874 27.50 -39.34 18.59
C PRO A 874 26.85 -38.21 19.40
N GLU A 875 27.41 -37.00 19.37
CA GLU A 875 26.85 -35.84 20.07
C GLU A 875 25.46 -35.47 19.58
N ILE A 876 25.12 -35.80 18.32
CA ILE A 876 23.78 -35.60 17.77
C ILE A 876 22.73 -36.37 18.59
N LEU A 877 23.02 -37.61 18.98
CA LEU A 877 22.09 -38.42 19.76
C LEU A 877 21.96 -37.87 21.19
N ILE A 878 23.06 -37.39 21.78
CA ILE A 878 23.07 -36.81 23.12
C ILE A 878 22.17 -35.57 23.18
N ILE A 879 22.33 -34.62 22.26
CA ILE A 879 21.51 -33.40 22.25
C ILE A 879 20.03 -33.69 21.99
N ILE A 880 19.70 -34.69 21.14
CA ILE A 880 18.32 -35.13 20.94
C ILE A 880 17.72 -35.66 22.26
N HIS A 881 18.45 -36.52 22.98
CA HIS A 881 17.97 -37.04 24.27
C HIS A 881 17.76 -35.95 25.31
N LYS A 882 18.67 -34.96 25.38
CA LYS A 882 18.49 -33.81 26.28
C LYS A 882 17.26 -32.97 25.91
N SER A 883 16.98 -32.78 24.63
CA SER A 883 15.78 -32.06 24.21
C SER A 883 14.49 -32.86 24.47
N LEU A 884 14.53 -34.18 24.34
CA LEU A 884 13.42 -35.05 24.76
C LEU A 884 13.15 -34.98 26.27
N ASN A 885 14.20 -34.88 27.09
CA ASN A 885 14.05 -34.70 28.52
C ASN A 885 13.39 -33.36 28.86
N TYR A 886 13.82 -32.26 28.21
CA TYR A 886 13.16 -30.96 28.34
C TYR A 886 11.66 -31.06 28.06
N GLU A 887 11.29 -31.71 26.96
CA GLU A 887 9.90 -31.96 26.63
C GLU A 887 9.19 -32.71 27.78
N ARG A 888 9.70 -33.88 28.17
CA ARG A 888 9.05 -34.76 29.16
C ARG A 888 8.95 -34.18 30.57
N ASN A 889 9.92 -33.40 30.98
CA ASN A 889 10.04 -32.91 32.35
C ASN A 889 9.43 -31.52 32.53
N ILE A 890 9.53 -30.66 31.52
CA ILE A 890 9.12 -29.25 31.61
C ILE A 890 7.87 -28.97 30.79
N ARG A 891 7.75 -29.58 29.60
CA ARG A 891 6.64 -29.30 28.67
C ARG A 891 5.54 -30.36 28.69
N PHE A 892 5.52 -31.26 29.66
CA PHE A 892 4.46 -32.25 29.82
C PHE A 892 3.80 -32.12 31.19
N ASN A 893 2.49 -31.83 31.19
CA ASN A 893 1.69 -31.82 32.40
C ASN A 893 1.21 -33.25 32.72
N LYS A 894 1.73 -33.81 33.82
CA LYS A 894 1.43 -35.17 34.28
C LYS A 894 0.01 -35.34 34.85
N GLU A 895 -0.60 -34.28 35.38
CA GLU A 895 -1.96 -34.34 35.94
C GLU A 895 -3.00 -34.43 34.84
N SER A 896 -2.86 -33.60 33.80
CA SER A 896 -3.77 -33.58 32.66
C SER A 896 -3.40 -34.57 31.56
N ASN A 897 -2.22 -35.20 31.64
CA ASN A 897 -1.60 -35.97 30.55
C ASN A 897 -1.59 -35.19 29.23
N MET A 898 -1.16 -33.92 29.26
CA MET A 898 -1.13 -33.05 28.09
C MET A 898 0.22 -32.36 27.93
N TRP A 899 0.64 -32.22 26.66
CA TRP A 899 1.75 -31.36 26.29
C TRP A 899 1.40 -29.89 26.50
N ILE A 900 2.36 -29.11 26.97
CA ILE A 900 2.26 -27.66 27.17
C ILE A 900 2.82 -27.01 25.90
N ILE A 901 1.93 -26.47 25.09
CA ILE A 901 2.26 -25.75 23.87
C ILE A 901 2.28 -24.25 24.17
N ARG A 902 3.08 -23.49 23.42
CA ARG A 902 3.16 -22.03 23.50
C ARG A 902 1.78 -21.37 23.37
N GLU A 903 1.52 -20.34 24.16
CA GLU A 903 0.28 -19.55 24.11
C GLU A 903 0.06 -18.91 22.73
N ASN A 904 -1.20 -18.59 22.40
CA ASN A 904 -1.62 -18.00 21.12
C ASN A 904 -1.25 -18.84 19.87
N THR A 905 -1.16 -20.16 20.02
CA THR A 905 -0.97 -21.08 18.90
C THR A 905 -2.05 -22.16 18.86
N HIS A 906 -2.15 -22.85 17.71
CA HIS A 906 -3.08 -23.96 17.54
C HIS A 906 -2.51 -25.24 18.17
N TYR A 907 -3.06 -25.65 19.31
CA TYR A 907 -2.64 -26.84 20.06
C TYR A 907 -2.48 -28.10 19.20
N TYR A 908 -3.36 -28.27 18.21
CA TYR A 908 -3.42 -29.43 17.34
C TYR A 908 -2.53 -29.36 16.08
N SER A 909 -1.96 -28.20 15.78
CA SER A 909 -1.27 -27.97 14.49
C SER A 909 -0.02 -28.82 14.29
N TRP A 910 0.40 -28.94 13.02
CA TRP A 910 1.73 -29.44 12.69
C TRP A 910 2.82 -28.42 13.10
N CYS A 911 2.56 -27.13 12.87
CA CYS A 911 3.58 -26.11 13.05
C CYS A 911 4.03 -25.93 14.51
N ASN A 912 3.09 -25.78 15.44
CA ASN A 912 3.36 -25.50 16.86
C ASN A 912 2.89 -26.63 17.79
N GLY A 913 2.04 -27.54 17.31
CA GLY A 913 1.19 -28.39 18.15
C GLY A 913 1.53 -29.89 18.17
N ILE A 914 0.58 -30.64 18.74
CA ILE A 914 0.72 -32.09 18.99
C ILE A 914 0.76 -32.94 17.71
N ALA A 915 0.24 -32.47 16.58
CA ALA A 915 0.39 -33.21 15.33
C ALA A 915 1.86 -33.20 14.87
N GLY A 916 2.54 -32.06 15.02
CA GLY A 916 3.98 -31.95 14.79
C GLY A 916 4.79 -32.84 15.73
N LEU A 917 4.43 -32.87 17.01
CA LEU A 917 5.05 -33.78 17.99
C LEU A 917 4.88 -35.24 17.59
N LEU A 918 3.67 -35.66 17.20
CA LEU A 918 3.38 -37.02 16.76
C LEU A 918 4.29 -37.43 15.60
N LEU A 919 4.39 -36.57 14.58
CA LEU A 919 5.27 -36.80 13.44
C LEU A 919 6.74 -36.94 13.87
N SER A 920 7.21 -36.08 14.78
CA SER A 920 8.57 -36.17 15.31
C SER A 920 8.82 -37.46 16.09
N LYS A 921 7.89 -37.89 16.96
CA LYS A 921 8.06 -39.13 17.75
C LYS A 921 8.16 -40.36 16.86
N ILE A 922 7.38 -40.42 15.77
CA ILE A 922 7.47 -41.50 14.78
C ILE A 922 8.85 -41.50 14.12
N ILE A 923 9.34 -40.35 13.67
CA ILE A 923 10.67 -40.22 13.04
C ILE A 923 11.77 -40.65 14.01
N LEU A 924 11.73 -40.17 15.26
CA LEU A 924 12.71 -40.53 16.28
C LEU A 924 12.70 -42.04 16.56
N HIS A 925 11.51 -42.65 16.66
CA HIS A 925 11.37 -44.08 16.88
C HIS A 925 11.90 -44.92 15.69
N GLN A 926 11.82 -44.41 14.46
CA GLN A 926 12.37 -45.07 13.27
C GLN A 926 13.89 -44.86 13.11
N SER A 927 14.52 -44.03 13.94
CA SER A 927 15.93 -43.65 13.86
C SER A 927 16.80 -44.29 14.94
N SER A 928 18.10 -44.00 14.92
CA SER A 928 19.03 -44.37 16.00
C SER A 928 18.78 -43.62 17.32
N ALA A 929 17.94 -42.59 17.34
CA ALA A 929 17.55 -41.85 18.55
C ALA A 929 16.37 -42.48 19.32
N LYS A 930 15.95 -43.70 18.95
CA LYS A 930 14.82 -44.41 19.57
C LYS A 930 15.08 -44.68 21.06
N ASP A 931 14.06 -44.45 21.89
CA ASP A 931 14.00 -44.92 23.28
C ASP A 931 12.71 -45.69 23.60
N GLU A 932 12.63 -46.26 24.81
CA GLU A 932 11.52 -47.10 25.27
C GLU A 932 10.20 -46.33 25.54
N LYS A 933 10.25 -45.00 25.72
CA LYS A 933 9.10 -44.16 26.07
C LYS A 933 8.34 -43.66 24.85
N LEU A 934 9.02 -43.49 23.71
CA LEU A 934 8.45 -42.95 22.46
C LEU A 934 7.15 -43.64 22.03
N MET A 935 7.06 -44.97 22.14
CA MET A 935 5.86 -45.70 21.71
C MET A 935 4.62 -45.36 22.56
N GLY A 936 4.80 -45.11 23.86
CA GLY A 936 3.73 -44.65 24.73
C GLY A 936 3.27 -43.23 24.39
N GLU A 937 4.22 -42.34 24.09
CA GLU A 937 3.97 -40.96 23.68
C GLU A 937 3.22 -40.88 22.35
N ILE A 938 3.59 -41.72 21.37
CA ILE A 938 2.90 -41.84 20.07
C ILE A 938 1.42 -42.19 20.29
N LYS A 939 1.12 -43.21 21.10
CA LYS A 939 -0.28 -43.60 21.40
C LYS A 939 -1.06 -42.49 22.10
N LEU A 940 -0.44 -41.77 23.03
CA LEU A 940 -1.07 -40.65 23.73
C LEU A 940 -1.37 -39.49 22.76
N LEU A 941 -0.41 -39.12 21.91
CA LEU A 941 -0.54 -38.06 20.92
C LEU A 941 -1.62 -38.38 19.88
N ILE A 942 -1.71 -39.64 19.41
CA ILE A 942 -2.81 -40.09 18.55
C ILE A 942 -4.17 -39.82 19.22
N ASN A 943 -4.34 -40.22 20.49
CA ASN A 943 -5.60 -40.02 21.20
C ASN A 943 -5.94 -38.53 21.42
N GLN A 944 -4.93 -37.71 21.72
CA GLN A 944 -5.14 -36.26 21.85
C GLN A 944 -5.52 -35.62 20.52
N LEU A 945 -4.85 -36.00 19.42
CA LEU A 945 -5.11 -35.42 18.11
C LEU A 945 -6.51 -35.79 17.59
N LYS A 946 -6.98 -37.02 17.83
CA LYS A 946 -8.38 -37.41 17.58
C LYS A 946 -9.38 -36.51 18.30
N LYS A 947 -9.06 -36.07 19.53
CA LYS A 947 -9.96 -35.29 20.39
C LYS A 947 -9.97 -33.80 20.06
N TYR A 948 -8.80 -33.24 19.72
CA TYR A 948 -8.63 -31.78 19.62
C TYR A 948 -8.29 -31.29 18.21
N GLY A 949 -8.06 -32.19 17.24
CA GLY A 949 -7.49 -31.87 15.94
C GLY A 949 -8.44 -31.40 14.85
N PHE A 950 -9.75 -31.43 15.08
CA PHE A 950 -10.73 -31.29 14.00
C PHE A 950 -11.78 -30.21 14.26
N GLY A 951 -12.26 -29.60 13.18
CA GLY A 951 -13.43 -28.73 13.16
C GLY A 951 -13.14 -27.23 13.19
N ASN A 952 -11.87 -26.84 13.03
CA ASN A 952 -11.45 -25.44 13.14
C ASN A 952 -10.98 -24.86 11.80
N ASP A 953 -10.01 -25.48 11.14
CA ASP A 953 -9.36 -24.93 9.94
C ASP A 953 -9.11 -26.07 8.94
N TYR A 954 -9.08 -25.80 7.64
CA TYR A 954 -8.92 -26.86 6.62
C TYR A 954 -7.46 -27.14 6.26
N SER A 955 -6.52 -26.29 6.64
CA SER A 955 -5.15 -26.28 6.11
C SER A 955 -4.32 -27.52 6.45
N ILE A 956 -3.24 -27.72 5.68
CA ILE A 956 -2.19 -28.70 5.99
C ILE A 956 -1.37 -28.24 7.21
N CYS A 957 -1.08 -26.94 7.33
CA CYS A 957 -0.20 -26.44 8.39
C CYS A 957 -0.81 -26.57 9.80
N HIS A 958 -2.07 -26.19 9.94
CA HIS A 958 -2.74 -26.07 11.24
C HIS A 958 -4.24 -26.36 11.15
N GLY A 959 -4.64 -27.30 10.31
CA GLY A 959 -6.03 -27.68 10.10
C GLY A 959 -6.28 -29.18 10.04
N ASP A 960 -7.50 -29.51 9.62
CA ASP A 960 -8.06 -30.86 9.58
C ASP A 960 -7.28 -31.77 8.63
N ILE A 961 -6.86 -31.24 7.47
CA ILE A 961 -6.12 -32.01 6.45
C ILE A 961 -4.74 -32.42 6.99
N GLY A 962 -4.01 -31.50 7.60
CA GLY A 962 -2.72 -31.82 8.22
C GLY A 962 -2.88 -32.87 9.32
N SER A 963 -3.88 -32.69 10.18
CA SER A 963 -4.15 -33.58 11.31
C SER A 963 -4.52 -34.99 10.87
N VAL A 964 -5.40 -35.14 9.86
CA VAL A 964 -5.81 -36.47 9.37
C VAL A 964 -4.68 -37.18 8.62
N SER A 965 -3.89 -36.45 7.81
CA SER A 965 -2.73 -37.05 7.11
C SER A 965 -1.67 -37.54 8.09
N ILE A 966 -1.40 -36.82 9.18
CA ILE A 966 -0.46 -37.27 10.22
C ILE A 966 -1.02 -38.47 11.00
N LEU A 967 -2.34 -38.49 11.30
CA LEU A 967 -2.97 -39.67 11.92
C LEU A 967 -2.90 -40.90 11.02
N ARG A 968 -3.09 -40.75 9.70
CA ARG A 968 -2.96 -41.86 8.75
C ARG A 968 -1.51 -42.35 8.67
N TYR A 969 -0.53 -41.45 8.63
CA TYR A 969 0.88 -41.82 8.73
C TYR A 969 1.20 -42.59 10.02
N ALA A 970 0.59 -42.19 11.14
CA ALA A 970 0.70 -42.91 12.39
C ALA A 970 0.00 -44.28 12.36
N ALA A 971 -1.13 -44.40 11.65
CA ALA A 971 -1.83 -45.67 11.44
C ALA A 971 -0.93 -46.67 10.70
N ASP A 972 -0.31 -46.24 9.61
CA ASP A 972 0.59 -47.07 8.80
C ASP A 972 1.81 -47.51 9.61
N PHE A 973 2.40 -46.58 10.38
CA PHE A 973 3.51 -46.89 11.28
C PHE A 973 3.12 -47.91 12.37
N MET A 974 1.91 -47.82 12.90
CA MET A 974 1.39 -48.72 13.94
C MET A 974 0.79 -50.03 13.39
N TYR A 975 0.65 -50.15 12.06
CA TYR A 975 -0.15 -51.19 11.41
C TYR A 975 -1.60 -51.26 11.93
N ASP A 976 -2.21 -50.09 12.19
CA ASP A 976 -3.56 -49.94 12.75
C ASP A 976 -4.60 -49.64 11.65
N ASN A 977 -5.10 -50.70 11.02
CA ASN A 977 -6.14 -50.62 9.98
C ASN A 977 -7.44 -49.97 10.46
N MET A 978 -7.73 -49.97 11.77
CA MET A 978 -8.94 -49.33 12.30
C MET A 978 -8.75 -47.82 12.33
N LEU A 979 -7.58 -47.34 12.77
CA LEU A 979 -7.23 -45.93 12.71
C LEU A 979 -7.25 -45.41 11.27
N GLU A 980 -6.69 -46.16 10.33
CA GLU A 980 -6.71 -45.80 8.91
C GLU A 980 -8.14 -45.59 8.38
N LYS A 981 -9.06 -46.53 8.68
CA LYS A 981 -10.49 -46.38 8.33
C LYS A 981 -11.13 -45.15 8.99
N GLN A 982 -10.80 -44.87 10.25
CA GLN A 982 -11.31 -43.68 10.95
C GLN A 982 -10.81 -42.38 10.29
N CYS A 983 -9.59 -42.35 9.78
CA CYS A 983 -9.08 -41.23 8.99
C CYS A 983 -9.92 -41.04 7.72
N ALA A 984 -10.19 -42.11 6.97
CA ALA A 984 -11.05 -42.04 5.78
C ALA A 984 -12.47 -41.53 6.09
N TYR A 985 -13.08 -41.99 7.19
CA TYR A 985 -14.38 -41.45 7.64
C TYR A 985 -14.33 -39.96 7.98
N THR A 986 -13.22 -39.52 8.55
CA THR A 986 -13.01 -38.12 8.92
C THR A 986 -12.81 -37.24 7.68
N VAL A 987 -12.11 -37.73 6.65
CA VAL A 987 -12.02 -37.04 5.34
C VAL A 987 -13.39 -36.93 4.69
N ASN A 988 -14.21 -37.98 4.70
CA ASN A 988 -15.58 -37.91 4.20
C ASN A 988 -16.42 -36.87 4.97
N ASN A 989 -16.28 -36.79 6.29
CA ASN A 989 -16.94 -35.77 7.09
C ASN A 989 -16.51 -34.35 6.71
N PHE A 990 -15.20 -34.14 6.49
CA PHE A 990 -14.64 -32.88 6.00
C PHE A 990 -15.23 -32.50 4.63
N VAL A 991 -15.31 -33.43 3.68
CA VAL A 991 -15.88 -33.16 2.35
C VAL A 991 -17.34 -32.71 2.48
N GLN A 992 -18.16 -33.43 3.26
CA GLN A 992 -19.58 -33.09 3.41
C GLN A 992 -19.78 -31.74 4.10
N ASN A 993 -19.09 -31.48 5.21
CA ASN A 993 -19.33 -30.29 6.02
C ASN A 993 -18.66 -29.03 5.45
N HIS A 994 -17.46 -29.17 4.89
CA HIS A 994 -16.69 -28.02 4.38
C HIS A 994 -16.83 -27.86 2.86
N LEU A 995 -16.47 -28.87 2.06
CA LEU A 995 -16.48 -28.70 0.59
C LEU A 995 -17.90 -28.53 0.05
N PHE A 996 -18.85 -29.36 0.49
CA PHE A 996 -20.24 -29.27 0.04
C PHE A 996 -21.08 -28.33 0.90
N GLY A 997 -20.95 -28.40 2.23
CA GLY A 997 -21.70 -27.56 3.17
C GLY A 997 -21.36 -26.07 3.11
N GLN A 998 -20.20 -25.68 2.55
CA GLN A 998 -19.75 -24.30 2.45
C GLN A 998 -19.33 -23.90 1.02
N ALA A 999 -19.87 -24.58 0.00
CA ALA A 999 -19.49 -24.43 -1.40
C ALA A 999 -19.49 -22.97 -1.89
N ASP A 1000 -20.51 -22.19 -1.52
CA ASP A 1000 -20.65 -20.77 -1.93
C ASP A 1000 -19.52 -19.86 -1.41
N SER A 1001 -18.84 -20.27 -0.34
CA SER A 1001 -17.75 -19.51 0.29
C SER A 1001 -16.36 -20.07 -0.01
N LEU A 1002 -16.29 -21.25 -0.64
CA LEU A 1002 -15.07 -22.05 -0.77
C LEU A 1002 -13.94 -21.32 -1.51
N TYR A 1003 -14.31 -20.46 -2.46
CA TYR A 1003 -13.43 -19.65 -3.30
C TYR A 1003 -13.76 -18.15 -3.21
N ALA A 1004 -14.34 -17.72 -2.08
CA ALA A 1004 -14.68 -16.31 -1.86
C ALA A 1004 -13.45 -15.43 -1.64
N LEU A 1005 -12.26 -16.01 -1.47
CA LEU A 1005 -10.98 -15.34 -1.28
C LEU A 1005 -9.96 -15.78 -2.34
N GLU A 1006 -9.01 -14.90 -2.65
CA GLU A 1006 -7.81 -15.24 -3.42
C GLU A 1006 -6.77 -15.89 -2.47
N ASP A 1007 -6.99 -17.18 -2.13
CA ASP A 1007 -6.08 -18.00 -1.31
C ASP A 1007 -5.81 -19.36 -1.95
N TRP A 1008 -4.62 -19.51 -2.53
CA TRP A 1008 -4.30 -20.62 -3.44
C TRP A 1008 -3.17 -21.51 -2.94
N GLY A 1009 -2.44 -21.07 -1.91
CA GLY A 1009 -1.22 -21.72 -1.41
C GLY A 1009 -1.39 -23.17 -0.98
N LEU A 1010 -0.28 -23.93 -1.00
CA LEU A 1010 -0.29 -25.35 -0.63
C LEU A 1010 -0.57 -25.58 0.86
N MET A 1011 0.03 -24.80 1.74
CA MET A 1011 0.01 -25.09 3.17
C MET A 1011 -1.23 -24.55 3.89
N VAL A 1012 -1.87 -23.51 3.34
CA VAL A 1012 -3.05 -22.86 3.95
C VAL A 1012 -4.16 -22.46 2.98
N GLY A 1013 -3.93 -22.54 1.66
CA GLY A 1013 -4.90 -22.12 0.65
C GLY A 1013 -5.62 -23.30 0.00
N SER A 1014 -6.25 -23.03 -1.15
CA SER A 1014 -7.08 -24.03 -1.84
C SER A 1014 -6.30 -25.26 -2.33
N ALA A 1015 -5.01 -25.12 -2.68
CA ALA A 1015 -4.18 -26.27 -3.05
C ALA A 1015 -4.01 -27.27 -1.88
N SER A 1016 -4.13 -26.81 -0.63
CA SER A 1016 -4.18 -27.69 0.57
C SER A 1016 -5.32 -28.71 0.47
N LYS A 1017 -6.50 -28.26 0.03
CA LYS A 1017 -7.72 -29.07 -0.08
C LYS A 1017 -7.54 -30.14 -1.15
N GLY A 1018 -7.07 -29.72 -2.33
CA GLY A 1018 -6.79 -30.63 -3.44
C GLY A 1018 -5.70 -31.66 -3.08
N MET A 1019 -4.61 -31.22 -2.43
CA MET A 1019 -3.53 -32.12 -1.99
C MET A 1019 -4.03 -33.14 -0.96
N GLY A 1020 -4.87 -32.73 0.00
CA GLY A 1020 -5.47 -33.63 0.99
C GLY A 1020 -6.28 -34.76 0.37
N LEU A 1021 -7.09 -34.43 -0.64
CA LEU A 1021 -7.89 -35.41 -1.37
C LEU A 1021 -7.03 -36.37 -2.22
N LEU A 1022 -5.98 -35.86 -2.86
CA LEU A 1022 -5.03 -36.70 -3.60
C LEU A 1022 -4.26 -37.65 -2.66
N ASP A 1023 -3.89 -37.17 -1.48
CA ASP A 1023 -3.18 -37.96 -0.49
C ASP A 1023 -4.04 -39.11 0.05
N GLU A 1024 -5.33 -38.84 0.31
CA GLU A 1024 -6.32 -39.87 0.64
C GLU A 1024 -6.53 -40.86 -0.53
N PHE A 1025 -6.72 -40.37 -1.76
CA PHE A 1025 -6.94 -41.24 -2.93
C PHE A 1025 -5.78 -42.19 -3.20
N ASN A 1026 -4.54 -41.72 -3.08
CA ASN A 1026 -3.36 -42.51 -3.40
C ASN A 1026 -2.94 -43.47 -2.26
N HIS A 1027 -3.49 -43.32 -1.05
CA HIS A 1027 -2.99 -44.00 0.17
C HIS A 1027 -1.45 -43.87 0.33
N GLY A 1028 -0.91 -42.69 -0.01
CA GLY A 1028 0.53 -42.52 -0.31
C GLY A 1028 1.34 -41.74 0.72
N ASN A 1029 0.71 -41.23 1.78
CA ASN A 1029 1.36 -40.36 2.80
C ASN A 1029 2.09 -39.14 2.21
N ILE A 1030 1.61 -38.62 1.08
CA ILE A 1030 2.17 -37.48 0.34
C ILE A 1030 2.36 -36.27 1.27
N ILE A 1031 1.36 -35.95 2.11
CA ILE A 1031 1.43 -34.80 3.01
C ILE A 1031 2.40 -35.07 4.16
N ALA A 1032 2.42 -36.26 4.75
CA ALA A 1032 3.37 -36.57 5.82
C ALA A 1032 4.82 -36.49 5.33
N ASP A 1033 5.09 -36.99 4.12
CA ASP A 1033 6.40 -36.88 3.46
C ASP A 1033 6.77 -35.42 3.15
N LEU A 1034 5.81 -34.62 2.67
CA LEU A 1034 5.97 -33.17 2.51
C LEU A 1034 6.35 -32.48 3.83
N LEU A 1035 5.62 -32.76 4.91
CA LEU A 1035 5.81 -32.11 6.21
C LEU A 1035 7.12 -32.48 6.89
N CYS A 1036 7.65 -33.68 6.63
CA CYS A 1036 8.96 -34.10 7.14
C CYS A 1036 10.11 -33.91 6.15
N LEU A 1037 9.84 -33.32 4.98
CA LEU A 1037 10.83 -33.03 3.94
C LEU A 1037 11.54 -34.29 3.40
N LYS A 1038 10.82 -35.38 3.15
CA LYS A 1038 11.34 -36.64 2.57
C LYS A 1038 11.10 -36.73 1.06
#